data_AF-A0AAF0FDB9-F1
#
_entry.id   AF-A0AAF0FDB9-F1
#
_cell.length_a   1.000
_cell.length_b   1.000
_cell.length_c   1.000
_cell.angle_alpha   90.00
_cell.angle_beta   90.00
_cell.angle_gamma   90.00
#
_symmetry.space_group_name_H-M   'P 1'
#
loop_
_entity.id
_entity.type
_entity.pdbx_description
1 polymer ?
#
loop_
_entity_poly.entity_id
_entity_poly.type
_entity_poly.pdbx_seq_one_letter_code
_entity_poly.pdbx_strand_id
1 'polypeptide(L)'
;MSFEGPIWDPLIRSPQISGARYLRWPILTLGHLGSHFVWSILNARAALFLMRIGLAKSMTSVVLMAGPLSGLLVQPIVGIFSDHCTSRWGRRRPFILGGLLLCLAALLSLAIASNLARIHGPVTSTFGIILGIVGILGIDISVNTLSAAHRALVLDMLSAEDQDMANAWATRFSNLGSVLGYLVGDLDLSNGLDLDQLSVLALCAGVLLVLTHLTLFVLLEEPLLAGIQPIPHTGFYRVICDLFWHLYHTGRSLPRSILDLFQIQFFSWLAWFPILYYSSSWVAEIYHAAFEQAARELSEAARRTGSFALMCYALTALVASVVLPWCLHSAPLIPAADSSATPETNTVWCAEEAAEAVSLKTRDSSESLQEMQQSSPKSQATRPITDQGYATQDEARLWYRRLRSPTMPEAWLASQVLFGTSLLFFTCPIYANHSVNGSLVLMGTLGLCWAMTLWAPYAILGILLNSYHPKIVSEPEGGQRRDPTLESTVNENERDHLSETGQSRLHLDSVVDPSTPLREQAGTIMGLHNWSIVIPQLITSTISSLFLRIDTDRFFLQNYRLSMTQSREDSVYLAKLAEQAERYEEMVENMKRVASSNQELTVEERNLLSVAYKNVIGARRASWRIVSSIEQKEESKGNEAQVQMIKVYREKIESELAQICEDILKVLDTHLIPSAASGESKVFYHKMKGDYHRYLAEFATGDKRKDSADKSLESYKAASDVAVTELPPTHPIRLGLALNFSVFYYEILNSPDRACHLAKQAFDDAIAELDTLSEESYKDSTLIMQLLRDNLTLWTSDMQDAEKPAEGSAAPATESTTSAAPAAEAKGEEAA
;
A
#
# COMPACT_ATOMS: atom_id res chain seq x y z
N MET A 1 38.44 30.57 -19.75
CA MET A 1 38.63 31.31 -18.48
C MET A 1 38.28 30.37 -17.34
N SER A 2 39.16 30.31 -16.35
CA SER A 2 38.87 29.74 -15.02
C SER A 2 37.70 30.49 -14.37
N PHE A 3 36.96 29.80 -13.51
CA PHE A 3 36.15 30.46 -12.48
C PHE A 3 37.06 30.65 -11.27
N GLU A 4 37.17 31.88 -10.75
CA GLU A 4 37.90 32.18 -9.52
C GLU A 4 36.90 32.52 -8.41
N GLY A 5 36.94 31.72 -7.34
CA GLY A 5 36.15 31.88 -6.12
C GLY A 5 34.85 31.05 -6.05
N PRO A 6 34.41 30.66 -4.84
CA PRO A 6 35.12 30.72 -3.56
C PRO A 6 35.99 29.47 -3.29
N ILE A 7 36.74 29.57 -2.20
CA ILE A 7 37.63 28.58 -1.56
C ILE A 7 37.16 27.12 -1.74
N TRP A 8 37.92 26.35 -2.53
CA TRP A 8 37.98 24.89 -2.47
C TRP A 8 39.43 24.49 -2.25
N ASP A 9 39.75 23.77 -1.18
CA ASP A 9 41.10 23.26 -0.95
C ASP A 9 41.05 21.96 -0.12
N PRO A 10 41.62 20.82 -0.57
CA PRO A 10 42.30 20.56 -1.84
C PRO A 10 41.42 19.74 -2.80
N LEU A 11 41.04 20.34 -3.95
CA LEU A 11 40.49 19.59 -5.09
C LEU A 11 41.61 18.98 -5.93
N ILE A 12 41.63 17.64 -6.05
CA ILE A 12 42.49 16.88 -6.96
C ILE A 12 42.07 17.12 -8.43
N ARG A 13 40.79 17.43 -8.66
CA ARG A 13 40.25 17.85 -9.97
C ARG A 13 39.10 18.84 -9.78
N SER A 14 39.11 19.95 -10.53
CA SER A 14 38.02 20.93 -10.58
C SER A 14 36.80 20.41 -11.36
N PRO A 15 35.55 20.76 -11.00
CA PRO A 15 34.37 20.39 -11.78
C PRO A 15 34.38 21.03 -13.18
N GLN A 16 34.10 20.26 -14.23
CA GLN A 16 33.94 20.79 -15.59
C GLN A 16 32.68 20.25 -16.28
N ILE A 17 32.03 21.12 -17.08
CA ILE A 17 30.90 20.76 -17.93
C ILE A 17 31.19 21.32 -19.34
N SER A 18 31.25 20.42 -20.31
CA SER A 18 31.55 20.73 -21.72
C SER A 18 30.41 21.51 -22.37
N GLY A 19 30.77 22.45 -23.24
CA GLY A 19 29.81 23.30 -23.97
C GLY A 19 29.59 24.69 -23.35
N ALA A 20 28.70 25.46 -23.99
CA ALA A 20 28.40 26.85 -23.63
C ALA A 20 27.65 26.96 -22.28
N ARG A 21 27.81 28.08 -21.56
CA ARG A 21 27.26 28.24 -20.18
C ARG A 21 25.78 27.88 -20.07
N TYR A 22 24.95 28.34 -21.01
CA TYR A 22 23.50 28.09 -21.02
C TYR A 22 23.11 26.63 -21.28
N LEU A 23 24.01 25.80 -21.82
CA LEU A 23 23.79 24.36 -21.99
C LEU A 23 24.20 23.55 -20.75
N ARG A 24 24.92 24.14 -19.78
CA ARG A 24 25.43 23.39 -18.62
C ARG A 24 24.32 22.86 -17.73
N TRP A 25 23.33 23.68 -17.40
CA TRP A 25 22.18 23.27 -16.60
C TRP A 25 21.41 22.11 -17.25
N PRO A 26 21.02 22.14 -18.55
CA PRO A 26 20.36 20.99 -19.16
C PRO A 26 21.27 19.77 -19.34
N ILE A 27 22.55 19.92 -19.72
CA ILE A 27 23.48 18.78 -19.87
C ILE A 27 23.65 18.03 -18.53
N LEU A 28 23.79 18.75 -17.42
CA LEU A 28 23.92 18.18 -16.07
C LEU A 28 22.67 17.42 -15.61
N THR A 29 21.48 17.84 -16.06
CA THR A 29 20.20 17.38 -15.49
C THR A 29 19.40 16.45 -16.40
N LEU A 30 19.82 16.23 -17.65
CA LEU A 30 19.10 15.43 -18.65
C LEU A 30 18.75 14.00 -18.20
N GLY A 31 19.55 13.39 -17.32
CA GLY A 31 19.28 12.07 -16.74
C GLY A 31 17.90 11.95 -16.06
N HIS A 32 17.38 13.05 -15.49
CA HIS A 32 16.05 13.08 -14.88
C HIS A 32 14.93 12.73 -15.88
N LEU A 33 15.09 13.07 -17.17
CA LEU A 33 14.08 12.74 -18.21
C LEU A 33 13.92 11.23 -18.34
N GLY A 34 15.03 10.50 -18.44
CA GLY A 34 15.03 9.04 -18.55
C GLY A 34 14.45 8.37 -17.29
N SER A 35 14.89 8.81 -16.10
CA SER A 35 14.41 8.24 -14.83
C SER A 35 12.91 8.50 -14.60
N HIS A 36 12.40 9.70 -14.92
CA HIS A 36 10.97 9.99 -14.77
C HIS A 36 10.10 9.33 -15.84
N PHE A 37 10.61 9.11 -17.06
CA PHE A 37 9.90 8.34 -18.07
C PHE A 37 9.67 6.89 -17.62
N VAL A 38 10.72 6.23 -17.09
CA VAL A 38 10.63 4.89 -16.47
C VAL A 38 9.61 4.88 -15.31
N TRP A 39 9.73 5.82 -14.37
CA TRP A 39 8.84 5.91 -13.21
C TRP A 39 7.37 6.16 -13.60
N SER A 40 7.12 6.93 -14.64
CA SER A 40 5.75 7.27 -15.08
C SER A 40 5.08 6.10 -15.81
N ILE A 41 5.84 5.29 -16.56
CA ILE A 41 5.37 3.99 -17.08
C ILE A 41 5.03 3.04 -15.93
N LEU A 42 5.89 2.98 -14.90
CA LEU A 42 5.66 2.15 -13.72
C LEU A 42 4.34 2.55 -13.01
N ASN A 43 4.18 3.83 -12.66
CA ASN A 43 2.97 4.35 -12.02
C ASN A 43 1.69 4.10 -12.85
N ALA A 44 1.77 4.22 -14.19
CA ALA A 44 0.61 4.03 -15.05
C ALA A 44 0.21 2.55 -15.26
N ARG A 45 1.14 1.59 -15.10
CA ARG A 45 0.94 0.20 -15.57
C ARG A 45 1.29 -0.91 -14.59
N ALA A 46 2.08 -0.67 -13.55
CA ALA A 46 2.57 -1.74 -12.67
C ALA A 46 1.44 -2.50 -11.96
N ALA A 47 0.44 -1.81 -11.41
CA ALA A 47 -0.70 -2.44 -10.75
C ALA A 47 -1.52 -3.33 -11.71
N LEU A 48 -1.80 -2.83 -12.92
CA LEU A 48 -2.54 -3.55 -13.96
C LEU A 48 -1.77 -4.79 -14.44
N PHE A 49 -0.45 -4.67 -14.62
CA PHE A 49 0.41 -5.77 -15.01
C PHE A 49 0.49 -6.85 -13.91
N LEU A 50 0.69 -6.47 -12.65
CA LEU A 50 0.75 -7.42 -11.53
C LEU A 50 -0.56 -8.21 -11.38
N MET A 51 -1.72 -7.56 -11.53
CA MET A 51 -3.01 -8.27 -11.55
C MET A 51 -3.14 -9.19 -12.78
N ARG A 52 -2.67 -8.75 -13.96
CA ARG A 52 -2.72 -9.55 -15.20
C ARG A 52 -1.87 -10.83 -15.14
N ILE A 53 -0.73 -10.82 -14.43
CA ILE A 53 0.10 -12.02 -14.25
C ILE A 53 -0.41 -12.98 -13.16
N GLY A 54 -1.53 -12.66 -12.51
CA GLY A 54 -2.20 -13.53 -11.55
C GLY A 54 -2.00 -13.17 -10.08
N LEU A 55 -1.41 -12.03 -9.72
CA LEU A 55 -1.37 -11.61 -8.31
C LEU A 55 -2.75 -11.11 -7.84
N ALA A 56 -3.15 -11.56 -6.66
CA ALA A 56 -4.24 -10.95 -5.92
C ALA A 56 -3.94 -9.46 -5.61
N LYS A 57 -4.97 -8.61 -5.57
CA LYS A 57 -4.87 -7.16 -5.30
C LYS A 57 -4.07 -6.81 -4.03
N SER A 58 -4.17 -7.65 -3.00
CA SER A 58 -3.38 -7.54 -1.76
C SER A 58 -1.88 -7.70 -2.02
N MET A 59 -1.47 -8.73 -2.75
CA MET A 59 -0.06 -8.96 -3.11
C MET A 59 0.46 -7.91 -4.09
N THR A 60 -0.37 -7.45 -5.03
CA THR A 60 -0.05 -6.28 -5.89
C THR A 60 0.30 -5.06 -5.04
N SER A 61 -0.50 -4.77 -4.00
CA SER A 61 -0.27 -3.64 -3.10
C SER A 61 1.02 -3.79 -2.27
N VAL A 62 1.35 -5.02 -1.83
CA VAL A 62 2.62 -5.32 -1.13
C VAL A 62 3.83 -5.10 -2.03
N VAL A 63 3.79 -5.53 -3.30
CA VAL A 63 4.89 -5.30 -4.25
C VAL A 63 5.08 -3.80 -4.51
N LEU A 64 4.00 -3.05 -4.70
CA LEU A 64 4.06 -1.59 -4.93
C LEU A 64 4.51 -0.80 -3.69
N MET A 65 4.36 -1.35 -2.49
CA MET A 65 4.90 -0.77 -1.25
C MET A 65 6.44 -0.85 -1.17
N ALA A 66 7.09 -1.63 -2.05
CA ALA A 66 8.55 -1.65 -2.13
C ALA A 66 9.15 -0.35 -2.67
N GLY A 67 8.43 0.42 -3.51
CA GLY A 67 8.83 1.76 -3.95
C GLY A 67 9.13 2.72 -2.79
N PRO A 68 8.20 2.94 -1.84
CA PRO A 68 8.47 3.66 -0.60
C PRO A 68 9.65 3.09 0.19
N LEU A 69 9.67 1.78 0.44
CA LEU A 69 10.70 1.16 1.29
C LEU A 69 12.10 1.25 0.66
N SER A 70 12.18 1.19 -0.67
CA SER A 70 13.37 1.52 -1.45
C SER A 70 13.79 2.97 -1.26
N GLY A 71 12.86 3.94 -1.35
CA GLY A 71 13.18 5.35 -1.07
C GLY A 71 13.70 5.59 0.35
N LEU A 72 13.15 4.90 1.36
CA LEU A 72 13.55 5.03 2.76
C LEU A 72 14.98 4.52 3.02
N LEU A 73 15.41 3.48 2.32
CA LEU A 73 16.68 2.79 2.57
C LEU A 73 17.76 3.11 1.52
N VAL A 74 17.42 3.00 0.24
CA VAL A 74 18.37 3.10 -0.89
C VAL A 74 18.90 4.52 -1.05
N GLN A 75 18.05 5.55 -0.94
CA GLN A 75 18.54 6.93 -1.13
C GLN A 75 19.57 7.35 -0.05
N PRO A 76 19.37 7.13 1.26
CA PRO A 76 20.40 7.40 2.25
C PRO A 76 21.65 6.51 2.13
N ILE A 77 21.51 5.23 1.78
CA ILE A 77 22.66 4.34 1.53
C ILE A 77 23.49 4.88 0.36
N VAL A 78 22.87 5.17 -0.78
CA VAL A 78 23.55 5.75 -1.95
C VAL A 78 24.14 7.12 -1.63
N GLY A 79 23.46 7.93 -0.81
CA GLY A 79 23.98 9.20 -0.31
C GLY A 79 25.31 9.04 0.43
N ILE A 80 25.31 8.30 1.53
CA ILE A 80 26.48 8.08 2.40
C ILE A 80 27.63 7.39 1.65
N PHE A 81 27.33 6.33 0.89
CA PHE A 81 28.37 5.60 0.14
C PHE A 81 28.94 6.42 -1.03
N SER A 82 28.18 7.34 -1.62
CA SER A 82 28.70 8.23 -2.67
C SER A 82 29.38 9.49 -2.15
N ASP A 83 29.08 9.97 -0.94
CA ASP A 83 29.90 10.98 -0.27
C ASP A 83 31.31 10.44 -0.01
N HIS A 84 31.44 9.19 0.44
CA HIS A 84 32.71 8.53 0.78
C HIS A 84 33.41 7.83 -0.41
N CYS A 85 33.02 8.10 -1.66
CA CYS A 85 33.53 7.38 -2.82
C CYS A 85 34.78 8.03 -3.44
N THR A 86 35.91 7.32 -3.40
CA THR A 86 37.22 7.77 -3.90
C THR A 86 37.52 7.34 -5.35
N SER A 87 36.49 7.00 -6.15
CA SER A 87 36.66 6.47 -7.50
C SER A 87 37.22 7.50 -8.49
N ARG A 88 38.13 7.05 -9.38
CA ARG A 88 38.77 7.87 -10.41
C ARG A 88 37.80 8.43 -11.47
N TRP A 89 36.53 8.00 -11.46
CA TRP A 89 35.46 8.49 -12.34
C TRP A 89 34.59 9.58 -11.71
N GLY A 90 34.87 9.99 -10.47
CA GLY A 90 33.98 10.80 -9.63
C GLY A 90 33.33 9.98 -8.53
N ARG A 91 32.69 10.66 -7.57
CA ARG A 91 32.09 10.05 -6.38
C ARG A 91 30.64 9.61 -6.60
N ARG A 92 29.87 10.32 -7.44
CA ARG A 92 28.47 10.03 -7.81
C ARG A 92 28.37 9.11 -9.01
N ARG A 93 29.20 9.32 -10.04
CA ARG A 93 29.15 8.56 -11.31
C ARG A 93 29.12 7.02 -11.19
N PRO A 94 29.88 6.37 -10.29
CA PRO A 94 29.80 4.92 -10.11
C PRO A 94 28.40 4.44 -9.71
N PHE A 95 27.68 5.21 -8.88
CA PHE A 95 26.33 4.92 -8.43
C PHE A 95 25.29 5.21 -9.54
N ILE A 96 25.50 6.26 -10.33
CA ILE A 96 24.69 6.53 -11.53
C ILE A 96 24.82 5.36 -12.52
N LEU A 97 26.03 4.84 -12.75
CA LEU A 97 26.22 3.69 -13.64
C LEU A 97 25.61 2.40 -13.06
N GLY A 98 25.79 2.13 -11.76
CA GLY A 98 25.17 0.98 -11.08
C GLY A 98 23.64 1.02 -11.16
N GLY A 99 23.04 2.18 -10.88
CA GLY A 99 21.61 2.42 -11.03
C GLY A 99 21.14 2.24 -12.47
N LEU A 100 21.85 2.80 -13.46
CA LEU A 100 21.55 2.65 -14.88
C LEU A 100 21.55 1.18 -15.33
N LEU A 101 22.59 0.42 -14.99
CA LEU A 101 22.71 -1.00 -15.35
C LEU A 101 21.63 -1.85 -14.68
N LEU A 102 21.34 -1.61 -13.40
CA LEU A 102 20.25 -2.28 -12.69
C LEU A 102 18.88 -1.96 -13.32
N CYS A 103 18.64 -0.70 -13.70
CA CYS A 103 17.40 -0.27 -14.33
C CYS A 103 17.20 -0.97 -15.69
N LEU A 104 18.26 -1.08 -16.50
CA LEU A 104 18.19 -1.75 -17.80
C LEU A 104 17.94 -3.25 -17.67
N ALA A 105 18.58 -3.91 -16.70
CA ALA A 105 18.31 -5.32 -16.39
C ALA A 105 16.86 -5.54 -15.89
N ALA A 106 16.36 -4.63 -15.05
CA ALA A 106 15.01 -4.69 -14.50
C ALA A 106 13.91 -4.41 -15.56
N LEU A 107 14.14 -3.44 -16.45
CA LEU A 107 13.28 -3.18 -17.62
C LEU A 107 13.25 -4.38 -18.58
N LEU A 108 14.38 -5.04 -18.82
CA LEU A 108 14.44 -6.27 -19.62
C LEU A 108 13.70 -7.42 -18.94
N SER A 109 13.85 -7.60 -17.63
CA SER A 109 13.10 -8.58 -16.83
C SER A 109 11.58 -8.36 -16.95
N LEU A 110 11.13 -7.11 -16.81
CA LEU A 110 9.73 -6.72 -16.97
C LEU A 110 9.22 -6.97 -18.41
N ALA A 111 10.03 -6.64 -19.43
CA ALA A 111 9.68 -6.88 -20.83
C ALA A 111 9.54 -8.38 -21.17
N ILE A 112 10.36 -9.24 -20.56
CA ILE A 112 10.25 -10.70 -20.72
C ILE A 112 9.00 -11.22 -19.99
N ALA A 113 8.78 -10.82 -18.73
CA ALA A 113 7.60 -11.21 -17.95
C ALA A 113 6.28 -10.81 -18.63
N SER A 114 6.23 -9.60 -19.18
CA SER A 114 5.10 -9.05 -19.95
C SER A 114 4.80 -9.86 -21.22
N ASN A 115 5.82 -10.27 -21.99
CA ASN A 115 5.63 -11.16 -23.13
C ASN A 115 5.20 -12.58 -22.73
N LEU A 116 5.76 -13.14 -21.65
CA LEU A 116 5.34 -14.45 -21.14
C LEU A 116 3.85 -14.46 -20.75
N ALA A 117 3.37 -13.38 -20.12
CA ALA A 117 1.96 -13.19 -19.75
C ALA A 117 1.03 -12.83 -20.93
N ARG A 118 1.59 -12.45 -22.10
CA ARG A 118 0.84 -12.37 -23.37
C ARG A 118 0.61 -13.75 -23.97
N ILE A 119 1.63 -14.62 -23.91
CA ILE A 119 1.63 -15.94 -24.55
C ILE A 119 0.86 -17.00 -23.73
N HIS A 120 1.01 -17.00 -22.39
CA HIS A 120 0.46 -18.06 -21.53
C HIS A 120 -0.85 -17.68 -20.83
N GLY A 121 -1.34 -16.45 -21.02
CA GLY A 121 -2.55 -15.94 -20.36
C GLY A 121 -2.37 -15.69 -18.85
N PRO A 122 -3.47 -15.56 -18.08
CA PRO A 122 -3.43 -15.15 -16.66
C PRO A 122 -2.93 -16.25 -15.72
N VAL A 123 -2.92 -17.52 -16.15
CA VAL A 123 -2.28 -18.63 -15.42
C VAL A 123 -0.80 -18.67 -15.78
N THR A 124 -0.11 -17.57 -15.51
CA THR A 124 1.31 -17.39 -15.84
C THR A 124 2.17 -18.41 -15.10
N SER A 125 3.26 -18.88 -15.73
CA SER A 125 4.24 -19.69 -15.01
C SER A 125 4.85 -18.90 -13.83
N THR A 126 5.18 -19.60 -12.74
CA THR A 126 5.79 -19.01 -11.54
C THR A 126 7.05 -18.20 -11.87
N PHE A 127 7.79 -18.62 -12.91
CA PHE A 127 8.95 -17.90 -13.44
C PHE A 127 8.58 -16.52 -14.01
N GLY A 128 7.51 -16.41 -14.81
CA GLY A 128 7.01 -15.13 -15.32
C GLY A 128 6.54 -14.20 -14.20
N ILE A 129 5.92 -14.75 -13.14
CA ILE A 129 5.54 -14.01 -11.93
C ILE A 129 6.78 -13.46 -11.21
N ILE A 130 7.79 -14.30 -10.98
CA ILE A 130 9.04 -13.90 -10.31
C ILE A 130 9.76 -12.81 -11.12
N LEU A 131 9.89 -12.96 -12.45
CA LEU A 131 10.48 -11.93 -13.31
C LEU A 131 9.69 -10.60 -13.26
N GLY A 132 8.36 -10.66 -13.23
CA GLY A 132 7.51 -9.47 -13.14
C GLY A 132 7.73 -8.69 -11.83
N ILE A 133 7.80 -9.41 -10.70
CA ILE A 133 8.07 -8.83 -9.38
C ILE A 133 9.50 -8.28 -9.33
N VAL A 134 10.52 -9.09 -9.70
CA VAL A 134 11.93 -8.67 -9.69
C VAL A 134 12.19 -7.48 -10.62
N GLY A 135 11.52 -7.42 -11.77
CA GLY A 135 11.57 -6.27 -12.66
C GLY A 135 11.03 -4.99 -12.02
N ILE A 136 9.89 -5.03 -11.33
CA ILE A 136 9.33 -3.87 -10.63
C ILE A 136 10.23 -3.44 -9.46
N LEU A 137 10.64 -4.37 -8.60
CA LEU A 137 11.53 -4.10 -7.47
C LEU A 137 12.89 -3.52 -7.94
N GLY A 138 13.44 -4.05 -9.03
CA GLY A 138 14.69 -3.56 -9.62
C GLY A 138 14.56 -2.15 -10.22
N ILE A 139 13.40 -1.81 -10.80
CA ILE A 139 13.09 -0.45 -11.24
C ILE A 139 13.00 0.50 -10.04
N ASP A 140 12.28 0.13 -8.97
CA ASP A 140 12.17 0.96 -7.77
C ASP A 140 13.53 1.22 -7.09
N ILE A 141 14.40 0.21 -7.00
CA ILE A 141 15.76 0.37 -6.43
C ILE A 141 16.65 1.23 -7.32
N SER A 142 16.62 1.01 -8.63
CA SER A 142 17.46 1.77 -9.57
C SER A 142 17.01 3.22 -9.76
N VAL A 143 15.71 3.50 -9.85
CA VAL A 143 15.18 4.87 -9.95
C VAL A 143 15.48 5.67 -8.68
N ASN A 144 15.37 5.07 -7.49
CA ASN A 144 15.80 5.72 -6.24
C ASN A 144 17.31 5.98 -6.21
N THR A 145 18.13 5.02 -6.65
CA THR A 145 19.59 5.19 -6.77
C THR A 145 19.96 6.35 -7.70
N LEU A 146 19.34 6.40 -8.89
CA LEU A 146 19.55 7.45 -9.88
C LEU A 146 19.09 8.82 -9.35
N SER A 147 17.93 8.90 -8.70
CA SER A 147 17.40 10.13 -8.12
C SER A 147 18.34 10.76 -7.10
N ALA A 148 18.80 9.97 -6.12
CA ALA A 148 19.73 10.43 -5.09
C ALA A 148 21.06 10.92 -5.70
N ALA A 149 21.65 10.12 -6.61
CA ALA A 149 22.94 10.44 -7.21
C ALA A 149 22.87 11.65 -8.16
N HIS A 150 21.80 11.82 -8.95
CA HIS A 150 21.61 12.99 -9.80
C HIS A 150 21.42 14.28 -8.99
N ARG A 151 20.58 14.27 -7.95
CA ARG A 151 20.35 15.46 -7.11
C ARG A 151 21.63 15.87 -6.38
N ALA A 152 22.40 14.93 -5.84
CA ALA A 152 23.69 15.21 -5.22
C ALA A 152 24.73 15.73 -6.23
N LEU A 153 24.76 15.21 -7.46
CA LEU A 153 25.66 15.69 -8.52
C LEU A 153 25.40 17.16 -8.90
N VAL A 154 24.16 17.65 -8.81
CA VAL A 154 23.87 19.09 -9.03
C VAL A 154 24.54 19.96 -7.96
N LEU A 155 24.60 19.49 -6.72
CA LEU A 155 25.25 20.18 -5.60
C LEU A 155 26.79 20.14 -5.69
N ASP A 156 27.36 19.05 -6.21
CA ASP A 156 28.81 18.93 -6.43
C ASP A 156 29.31 19.73 -7.65
N MET A 157 28.51 19.84 -8.72
CA MET A 157 28.96 20.39 -10.01
C MET A 157 28.78 21.92 -10.19
N LEU A 158 27.92 22.58 -9.41
CA LEU A 158 27.55 24.00 -9.62
C LEU A 158 27.70 24.87 -8.36
N SER A 159 27.95 26.17 -8.56
CA SER A 159 27.88 27.19 -7.50
C SER A 159 26.42 27.49 -7.09
N ALA A 160 26.23 28.08 -5.91
CA ALA A 160 24.90 28.42 -5.38
C ALA A 160 24.01 29.20 -6.37
N GLU A 161 24.61 30.16 -7.10
CA GLU A 161 23.93 30.95 -8.13
C GLU A 161 23.33 30.11 -9.27
N ASP A 162 24.09 29.11 -9.76
CA ASP A 162 23.69 28.28 -10.89
C ASP A 162 22.81 27.08 -10.45
N GLN A 163 22.73 26.76 -9.14
CA GLN A 163 21.98 25.63 -8.60
C GLN A 163 20.45 25.78 -8.66
N ASP A 164 19.91 26.99 -8.56
CA ASP A 164 18.46 27.22 -8.70
C ASP A 164 17.97 26.90 -10.13
N MET A 165 18.60 27.54 -11.13
CA MET A 165 18.31 27.29 -12.55
C MET A 165 18.55 25.82 -12.93
N ALA A 166 19.53 25.15 -12.32
CA ALA A 166 19.72 23.71 -12.49
C ALA A 166 18.57 22.87 -11.93
N ASN A 167 18.06 23.18 -10.72
CA ASN A 167 16.90 22.48 -10.19
C ASN A 167 15.64 22.75 -11.03
N ALA A 168 15.45 23.96 -11.57
CA ALA A 168 14.40 24.25 -12.54
C ALA A 168 14.53 23.39 -13.81
N TRP A 169 15.74 23.21 -14.35
CA TRP A 169 15.99 22.32 -15.49
C TRP A 169 15.77 20.84 -15.17
N ALA A 170 16.15 20.38 -13.97
CA ALA A 170 15.82 19.03 -13.50
C ALA A 170 14.30 18.82 -13.48
N THR A 171 13.53 19.76 -12.91
CA THR A 171 12.06 19.70 -12.89
C THR A 171 11.43 19.75 -14.28
N ARG A 172 11.97 20.54 -15.22
CA ARG A 172 11.55 20.51 -16.64
C ARG A 172 11.71 19.12 -17.24
N PHE A 173 12.86 18.48 -17.02
CA PHE A 173 13.11 17.13 -17.53
C PHE A 173 12.30 16.05 -16.82
N SER A 174 12.10 16.14 -15.51
CA SER A 174 11.18 15.28 -14.77
C SER A 174 9.76 15.34 -15.36
N ASN A 175 9.21 16.54 -15.53
CA ASN A 175 7.85 16.72 -16.02
C ASN A 175 7.71 16.34 -17.50
N LEU A 176 8.72 16.61 -18.34
CA LEU A 176 8.76 16.12 -19.72
C LEU A 176 8.84 14.59 -19.81
N GLY A 177 9.62 13.95 -18.94
CA GLY A 177 9.66 12.49 -18.79
C GLY A 177 8.29 11.92 -18.42
N SER A 178 7.54 12.58 -17.52
CA SER A 178 6.18 12.18 -17.17
C SER A 178 5.14 12.43 -18.27
N VAL A 179 5.18 13.58 -18.97
CA VAL A 179 4.32 13.83 -20.14
C VAL A 179 4.52 12.74 -21.19
N LEU A 180 5.78 12.43 -21.53
CA LEU A 180 6.10 11.36 -22.47
C LEU A 180 5.65 9.99 -21.95
N GLY A 181 5.89 9.68 -20.67
CA GLY A 181 5.51 8.38 -20.09
C GLY A 181 4.01 8.12 -20.09
N TYR A 182 3.20 9.13 -19.78
CA TYR A 182 1.74 9.02 -19.81
C TYR A 182 1.17 9.04 -21.24
N LEU A 183 1.71 9.88 -22.13
CA LEU A 183 1.28 9.97 -23.54
C LEU A 183 1.60 8.69 -24.32
N VAL A 184 2.87 8.28 -24.32
CA VAL A 184 3.34 7.05 -24.98
C VAL A 184 2.69 5.82 -24.33
N GLY A 185 2.35 5.92 -23.03
CA GLY A 185 1.63 4.93 -22.26
C GLY A 185 0.15 4.71 -22.60
N ASP A 186 -0.48 5.52 -23.47
CA ASP A 186 -1.84 5.29 -23.99
C ASP A 186 -1.89 5.03 -25.51
N LEU A 187 -0.75 5.13 -26.21
CA LEU A 187 -0.62 4.74 -27.62
C LEU A 187 -0.48 3.22 -27.79
N ASP A 188 -1.26 2.62 -28.68
CA ASP A 188 -1.15 1.19 -29.00
C ASP A 188 0.00 0.91 -29.99
N LEU A 189 1.21 0.98 -29.43
CA LEU A 189 2.50 0.75 -30.10
C LEU A 189 2.78 -0.73 -30.40
N SER A 190 1.87 -1.64 -30.00
CA SER A 190 1.92 -3.07 -30.30
C SER A 190 1.53 -3.38 -31.75
N ASN A 191 0.81 -2.47 -32.44
CA ASN A 191 0.31 -2.70 -33.78
C ASN A 191 1.45 -2.88 -34.81
N GLY A 192 1.67 -4.14 -35.23
CA GLY A 192 2.71 -4.53 -36.18
C GLY A 192 3.98 -5.11 -35.56
N LEU A 193 4.10 -5.13 -34.23
CA LEU A 193 5.18 -5.81 -33.50
C LEU A 193 4.56 -6.94 -32.67
N ASP A 194 5.03 -8.18 -32.84
CA ASP A 194 4.53 -9.34 -32.08
C ASP A 194 5.10 -9.37 -30.64
N LEU A 195 4.85 -8.30 -29.89
CA LEU A 195 5.33 -8.01 -28.55
C LEU A 195 4.19 -7.40 -27.73
N ASP A 196 4.22 -7.58 -26.41
CA ASP A 196 3.29 -6.88 -25.52
C ASP A 196 3.61 -5.37 -25.45
N GLN A 197 2.56 -4.56 -25.33
CA GLN A 197 2.68 -3.10 -25.22
C GLN A 197 3.60 -2.66 -24.07
N LEU A 198 3.58 -3.35 -22.92
CA LEU A 198 4.47 -3.03 -21.80
C LEU A 198 5.93 -3.43 -22.09
N SER A 199 6.16 -4.49 -22.87
CA SER A 199 7.51 -4.85 -23.37
C SER A 199 8.05 -3.80 -24.33
N VAL A 200 7.24 -3.30 -25.26
CA VAL A 200 7.62 -2.21 -26.18
C VAL A 200 7.96 -0.94 -25.38
N LEU A 201 7.11 -0.55 -24.42
CA LEU A 201 7.35 0.60 -23.54
C LEU A 201 8.66 0.46 -22.73
N ALA A 202 8.94 -0.72 -22.18
CA ALA A 202 10.17 -0.98 -21.42
C ALA A 202 11.43 -0.89 -22.30
N LEU A 203 11.37 -1.34 -23.56
CA LEU A 203 12.46 -1.17 -24.53
C LEU A 203 12.68 0.29 -24.90
N CYS A 204 11.62 1.04 -25.21
CA CYS A 204 11.69 2.49 -25.44
C CYS A 204 12.28 3.24 -24.23
N ALA A 205 11.88 2.84 -23.02
CA ALA A 205 12.39 3.42 -21.79
C ALA A 205 13.89 3.13 -21.60
N GLY A 206 14.35 1.91 -21.88
CA GLY A 206 15.77 1.55 -21.83
C GLY A 206 16.63 2.36 -22.81
N VAL A 207 16.16 2.54 -24.06
CA VAL A 207 16.84 3.38 -25.05
C VAL A 207 16.92 4.84 -24.58
N LEU A 208 15.82 5.41 -24.10
CA LEU A 208 15.78 6.80 -23.63
C LEU A 208 16.65 7.01 -22.38
N LEU A 209 16.69 6.03 -21.48
CA LEU A 209 17.54 6.03 -20.29
C LEU A 209 19.03 6.02 -20.67
N VAL A 210 19.44 5.15 -21.60
CA VAL A 210 20.83 5.14 -22.13
C VAL A 210 21.17 6.47 -22.80
N LEU A 211 20.33 6.98 -23.70
CA LEU A 211 20.61 8.22 -24.44
C LEU A 211 20.74 9.44 -23.53
N THR A 212 19.85 9.57 -22.53
CA THR A 212 19.91 10.67 -21.55
C THR A 212 21.18 10.59 -20.70
N HIS A 213 21.52 9.41 -20.18
CA HIS A 213 22.65 9.22 -19.27
C HIS A 213 24.01 9.21 -19.98
N LEU A 214 24.07 8.82 -21.27
CA LEU A 214 25.31 8.88 -22.06
C LEU A 214 25.89 10.30 -22.11
N THR A 215 25.04 11.33 -22.18
CA THR A 215 25.48 12.73 -22.14
C THR A 215 26.23 13.06 -20.84
N LEU A 216 25.83 12.48 -19.71
CA LEU A 216 26.43 12.71 -18.40
C LEU A 216 27.86 12.15 -18.35
N PHE A 217 28.06 10.93 -18.85
CA PHE A 217 29.37 10.29 -18.87
C PHE A 217 30.33 10.90 -19.89
N VAL A 218 29.82 11.45 -21.00
CA VAL A 218 30.65 12.01 -22.09
C VAL A 218 30.97 13.51 -21.91
N LEU A 219 30.07 14.32 -21.33
CA LEU A 219 30.20 15.79 -21.37
C LEU A 219 30.65 16.43 -20.06
N LEU A 220 30.60 15.75 -18.92
CA LEU A 220 31.04 16.29 -17.63
C LEU A 220 32.37 15.68 -17.19
N GLU A 221 33.16 16.40 -16.39
CA GLU A 221 34.19 15.85 -15.51
C GLU A 221 33.88 16.21 -14.04
N GLU A 222 33.92 15.22 -13.16
CA GLU A 222 33.45 15.32 -11.78
C GLU A 222 34.60 15.68 -10.82
N PRO A 223 34.37 16.52 -9.79
CA PRO A 223 35.41 16.91 -8.85
C PRO A 223 35.84 15.75 -7.94
N LEU A 224 37.15 15.55 -7.87
CA LEU A 224 37.82 14.65 -6.92
C LEU A 224 38.30 15.48 -5.73
N LEU A 225 37.75 15.24 -4.54
CA LEU A 225 38.25 15.81 -3.29
C LEU A 225 39.44 15.00 -2.78
N ALA A 226 40.41 15.66 -2.15
CA ALA A 226 41.39 15.01 -1.29
C ALA A 226 40.77 14.69 0.10
N GLY A 227 41.47 13.87 0.90
CA GLY A 227 41.12 13.64 2.32
C GLY A 227 40.03 12.61 2.60
N ILE A 228 39.07 12.39 1.69
CA ILE A 228 37.97 11.42 1.86
C ILE A 228 38.50 10.02 2.22
N GLN A 229 38.07 9.51 3.38
CA GLN A 229 38.34 8.15 3.81
C GLN A 229 37.26 7.18 3.27
N PRO A 230 37.64 6.03 2.69
CA PRO A 230 36.66 5.02 2.28
C PRO A 230 36.03 4.34 3.50
N ILE A 231 34.74 4.00 3.40
CA ILE A 231 34.02 3.25 4.46
C ILE A 231 34.70 1.87 4.63
N PRO A 232 35.14 1.50 5.85
CA PRO A 232 35.85 0.24 6.07
C PRO A 232 34.94 -0.97 5.83
N HIS A 233 35.50 -2.03 5.25
CA HIS A 233 34.75 -3.26 4.95
C HIS A 233 34.26 -3.95 6.24
N THR A 234 32.96 -3.85 6.51
CA THR A 234 32.28 -4.49 7.64
C THR A 234 31.06 -5.29 7.17
N GLY A 235 30.55 -6.18 8.02
CA GLY A 235 29.41 -7.04 7.68
C GLY A 235 28.10 -6.26 7.48
N PHE A 236 27.31 -6.66 6.48
CA PHE A 236 26.10 -5.95 6.02
C PHE A 236 25.12 -5.50 7.11
N TYR A 237 24.85 -6.35 8.12
CA TYR A 237 23.98 -6.00 9.25
C TYR A 237 24.53 -4.80 10.05
N ARG A 238 25.85 -4.77 10.25
CA ARG A 238 26.53 -3.70 10.98
C ARG A 238 26.49 -2.38 10.19
N VAL A 239 26.75 -2.45 8.88
CA VAL A 239 26.59 -1.30 7.96
C VAL A 239 25.21 -0.66 8.09
N ILE A 240 24.12 -1.46 8.19
CA ILE A 240 22.76 -0.92 8.36
C ILE A 240 22.57 -0.24 9.73
N CYS A 241 23.05 -0.84 10.82
CA CYS A 241 22.96 -0.24 12.15
C CYS A 241 23.74 1.08 12.22
N ASP A 242 24.98 1.07 11.74
CA ASP A 242 25.88 2.21 11.72
C ASP A 242 25.34 3.34 10.79
N LEU A 243 24.63 2.99 9.71
CA LEU A 243 23.94 3.94 8.82
C LEU A 243 22.80 4.69 9.55
N PHE A 244 21.93 3.99 10.26
CA PHE A 244 20.85 4.65 11.03
C PHE A 244 21.42 5.55 12.14
N TRP A 245 22.51 5.14 12.78
CA TRP A 245 23.23 5.95 13.77
C TRP A 245 23.81 7.23 13.15
N HIS A 246 24.53 7.12 12.04
CA HIS A 246 25.12 8.25 11.32
C HIS A 246 24.04 9.25 10.82
N LEU A 247 22.93 8.75 10.27
CA LEU A 247 21.80 9.59 9.84
C LEU A 247 21.14 10.32 11.01
N TYR A 248 20.96 9.65 12.15
CA TYR A 248 20.43 10.26 13.38
C TYR A 248 21.35 11.36 13.94
N HIS A 249 22.67 11.14 13.93
CA HIS A 249 23.65 12.13 14.39
C HIS A 249 23.76 13.33 13.45
N THR A 250 23.85 13.09 12.14
CA THR A 250 23.86 14.17 11.12
C THR A 250 22.55 14.96 11.14
N GLY A 251 21.40 14.28 11.29
CA GLY A 251 20.10 14.93 11.47
C GLY A 251 20.00 15.80 12.73
N ARG A 252 20.83 15.55 13.76
CA ARG A 252 20.90 16.37 14.98
C ARG A 252 21.91 17.52 14.90
N SER A 253 22.89 17.48 14.00
CA SER A 253 23.86 18.57 13.81
C SER A 253 23.42 19.61 12.77
N LEU A 254 22.40 19.31 11.96
CA LEU A 254 21.90 20.23 10.92
C LEU A 254 21.38 21.57 11.49
N PRO A 255 21.68 22.71 10.82
CA PRO A 255 21.10 24.01 11.15
C PRO A 255 19.56 24.02 11.08
N ARG A 256 18.92 24.80 11.96
CA ARG A 256 17.46 24.91 12.06
C ARG A 256 16.78 25.16 10.71
N SER A 257 17.33 26.06 9.89
CA SER A 257 16.79 26.38 8.56
C SER A 257 16.67 25.17 7.62
N ILE A 258 17.52 24.16 7.76
CA ILE A 258 17.42 22.90 6.98
C ILE A 258 16.39 21.96 7.61
N LEU A 259 16.32 21.89 8.94
CA LEU A 259 15.30 21.13 9.67
C LEU A 259 13.88 21.69 9.48
N ASP A 260 13.74 23.01 9.34
CA ASP A 260 12.47 23.69 9.05
C ASP A 260 12.00 23.33 7.63
N LEU A 261 12.91 23.30 6.65
CA LEU A 261 12.62 22.82 5.29
C LEU A 261 12.17 21.35 5.30
N PHE A 262 12.83 20.48 6.08
CA PHE A 262 12.43 19.08 6.22
C PHE A 262 11.06 18.92 6.90
N GLN A 263 10.71 19.77 7.88
CA GLN A 263 9.37 19.78 8.48
C GLN A 263 8.30 20.21 7.47
N ILE A 264 8.55 21.25 6.67
CA ILE A 264 7.60 21.69 5.62
C ILE A 264 7.44 20.60 4.55
N GLN A 265 8.52 19.93 4.14
CA GLN A 265 8.44 18.74 3.28
C GLN A 265 7.56 17.65 3.92
N PHE A 266 7.79 17.29 5.18
CA PHE A 266 7.04 16.23 5.86
C PHE A 266 5.52 16.45 5.82
N PHE A 267 5.05 17.63 6.21
CA PHE A 267 3.61 17.94 6.18
C PHE A 267 3.06 18.14 4.77
N SER A 268 3.87 18.66 3.83
CA SER A 268 3.52 18.73 2.40
C SER A 268 3.28 17.33 1.81
N TRP A 269 4.20 16.40 2.01
CA TRP A 269 4.15 15.07 1.38
C TRP A 269 3.08 14.14 1.97
N LEU A 270 2.65 14.36 3.22
CA LEU A 270 1.44 13.70 3.77
C LEU A 270 0.22 13.93 2.86
N ALA A 271 0.07 15.15 2.32
CA ALA A 271 -1.07 15.56 1.51
C ALA A 271 -0.88 15.33 0.00
N TRP A 272 0.36 15.34 -0.51
CA TRP A 272 0.64 14.92 -1.89
C TRP A 272 0.42 13.43 -2.12
N PHE A 273 0.62 12.59 -1.09
CA PHE A 273 0.65 11.14 -1.30
C PHE A 273 -0.63 10.53 -1.88
N PRO A 274 -1.85 10.88 -1.41
CA PRO A 274 -3.08 10.35 -2.00
C PRO A 274 -3.28 10.80 -3.45
N ILE A 275 -2.86 12.01 -3.80
CA ILE A 275 -2.98 12.55 -5.17
C ILE A 275 -2.12 11.75 -6.14
N LEU A 276 -0.89 11.40 -5.76
CA LEU A 276 0.04 10.67 -6.65
C LEU A 276 -0.40 9.23 -6.95
N TYR A 277 -1.18 8.58 -6.08
CA TYR A 277 -1.54 7.16 -6.20
C TYR A 277 -3.02 6.89 -6.48
N TYR A 278 -3.94 7.79 -6.12
CA TYR A 278 -5.38 7.58 -6.29
C TYR A 278 -6.06 8.53 -7.27
N SER A 279 -5.40 9.60 -7.75
CA SER A 279 -6.06 10.59 -8.61
C SER A 279 -6.59 10.03 -9.94
N SER A 280 -5.86 9.11 -10.59
CA SER A 280 -6.33 8.46 -11.81
C SER A 280 -7.56 7.56 -11.56
N SER A 281 -7.59 6.84 -10.44
CA SER A 281 -8.73 6.04 -10.00
C SER A 281 -9.94 6.93 -9.66
N TRP A 282 -9.73 8.02 -8.92
CA TRP A 282 -10.77 8.98 -8.54
C TRP A 282 -11.40 9.66 -9.78
N VAL A 283 -10.59 10.02 -10.78
CA VAL A 283 -11.09 10.53 -12.07
C VAL A 283 -11.89 9.45 -12.82
N ALA A 284 -11.44 8.19 -12.80
CA ALA A 284 -12.16 7.07 -13.42
C ALA A 284 -13.48 6.74 -12.70
N GLU A 285 -13.54 6.86 -11.38
CA GLU A 285 -14.76 6.73 -10.57
C GLU A 285 -15.76 7.85 -10.88
N ILE A 286 -15.29 9.11 -10.98
CA ILE A 286 -16.13 10.24 -11.42
C ILE A 286 -16.67 10.01 -12.83
N TYR A 287 -15.85 9.48 -13.74
CA TYR A 287 -16.28 9.13 -15.09
C TYR A 287 -17.34 8.03 -15.09
N HIS A 288 -17.16 6.98 -14.27
CA HIS A 288 -18.15 5.92 -14.11
C HIS A 288 -19.48 6.43 -13.54
N ALA A 289 -19.45 7.31 -12.54
CA ALA A 289 -20.65 7.92 -11.96
C ALA A 289 -21.34 8.93 -12.90
N ALA A 290 -20.60 9.53 -13.84
CA ALA A 290 -21.16 10.44 -14.86
C ALA A 290 -21.88 9.70 -16.01
N PHE A 291 -21.58 8.42 -16.23
CA PHE A 291 -22.01 7.66 -17.39
C PHE A 291 -22.50 6.26 -16.98
N GLU A 292 -23.64 6.22 -16.29
CA GLU A 292 -24.24 5.03 -15.71
C GLU A 292 -24.79 4.04 -16.78
N GLN A 293 -23.92 3.21 -17.36
CA GLN A 293 -24.36 2.12 -18.24
C GLN A 293 -23.42 0.90 -18.25
N ALA A 294 -24.02 -0.30 -18.22
CA ALA A 294 -23.32 -1.57 -18.02
C ALA A 294 -22.63 -2.10 -19.30
N ALA A 295 -21.49 -1.53 -19.67
CA ALA A 295 -20.65 -2.02 -20.77
C ALA A 295 -19.16 -2.05 -20.40
N ARG A 296 -18.46 -3.10 -20.85
CA ARG A 296 -17.01 -3.30 -20.62
C ARG A 296 -16.15 -2.16 -21.21
N GLU A 297 -16.65 -1.53 -22.28
CA GLU A 297 -16.04 -0.39 -22.96
C GLU A 297 -15.97 0.86 -22.06
N LEU A 298 -16.95 1.06 -21.17
CA LEU A 298 -16.97 2.18 -20.22
C LEU A 298 -15.76 2.15 -19.28
N SER A 299 -15.32 0.97 -18.85
CA SER A 299 -14.16 0.80 -17.97
C SER A 299 -12.85 1.19 -18.65
N GLU A 300 -12.72 0.94 -19.96
CA GLU A 300 -11.55 1.45 -20.69
C GLU A 300 -11.65 2.96 -20.96
N ALA A 301 -12.82 3.51 -21.25
CA ALA A 301 -13.00 4.96 -21.39
C ALA A 301 -12.69 5.71 -20.07
N ALA A 302 -13.11 5.16 -18.93
CA ALA A 302 -12.77 5.65 -17.60
C ALA A 302 -11.25 5.61 -17.35
N ARG A 303 -10.59 4.47 -17.65
CA ARG A 303 -9.13 4.31 -17.58
C ARG A 303 -8.40 5.38 -18.41
N ARG A 304 -8.79 5.55 -19.68
CA ARG A 304 -8.18 6.55 -20.59
C ARG A 304 -8.38 7.98 -20.06
N THR A 305 -9.53 8.29 -19.49
CA THR A 305 -9.81 9.60 -18.86
C THR A 305 -8.91 9.83 -17.64
N GLY A 306 -8.70 8.82 -16.79
CA GLY A 306 -7.75 8.88 -15.66
C GLY A 306 -6.29 9.09 -16.11
N SER A 307 -5.84 8.40 -17.17
CA SER A 307 -4.53 8.62 -17.78
C SER A 307 -4.39 10.03 -18.39
N PHE A 308 -5.43 10.51 -19.07
CA PHE A 308 -5.46 11.85 -19.65
C PHE A 308 -5.38 12.95 -18.57
N ALA A 309 -6.02 12.76 -17.43
CA ALA A 309 -5.90 13.67 -16.28
C ALA A 309 -4.45 13.77 -15.75
N LEU A 310 -3.73 12.64 -15.64
CA LEU A 310 -2.31 12.63 -15.29
C LEU A 310 -1.43 13.27 -16.37
N MET A 311 -1.79 13.16 -17.65
CA MET A 311 -1.12 13.88 -18.73
C MET A 311 -1.35 15.40 -18.64
N CYS A 312 -2.57 15.86 -18.35
CA CYS A 312 -2.87 17.28 -18.12
C CYS A 312 -2.10 17.85 -16.92
N TYR A 313 -2.02 17.08 -15.82
CA TYR A 313 -1.20 17.38 -14.65
C TYR A 313 0.30 17.49 -14.99
N ALA A 314 0.86 16.53 -15.72
CA ALA A 314 2.27 16.56 -16.11
C ALA A 314 2.57 17.70 -17.12
N LEU A 315 1.65 18.01 -18.02
CA LEU A 315 1.80 19.08 -19.02
C LEU A 315 1.74 20.47 -18.39
N THR A 316 0.80 20.70 -17.47
CA THR A 316 0.71 21.95 -16.70
C THR A 316 1.92 22.12 -15.78
N ALA A 317 2.42 21.03 -15.18
CA ALA A 317 3.67 21.05 -14.43
C ALA A 317 4.90 21.36 -15.30
N LEU A 318 4.94 20.88 -16.55
CA LEU A 318 6.00 21.21 -17.51
C LEU A 318 5.96 22.70 -17.92
N VAL A 319 4.76 23.22 -18.23
CA VAL A 319 4.58 24.65 -18.54
C VAL A 319 4.98 25.52 -17.34
N ALA A 320 4.55 25.16 -16.13
CA ALA A 320 4.91 25.86 -14.90
C ALA A 320 6.43 25.86 -14.66
N SER A 321 7.13 24.74 -14.82
CA SER A 321 8.59 24.69 -14.64
C SER A 321 9.37 25.41 -15.75
N VAL A 322 8.76 25.65 -16.92
CA VAL A 322 9.32 26.55 -17.94
C VAL A 322 9.08 28.02 -17.60
N VAL A 323 7.87 28.41 -17.19
CA VAL A 323 7.42 29.81 -17.04
C VAL A 323 7.79 30.42 -15.68
N LEU A 324 7.53 29.73 -14.57
CA LEU A 324 7.70 30.30 -13.22
C LEU A 324 9.13 30.82 -12.93
N PRO A 325 10.23 30.18 -13.40
CA PRO A 325 11.59 30.72 -13.24
C PRO A 325 11.85 32.11 -13.86
N TRP A 326 10.97 32.62 -14.72
CA TRP A 326 11.03 33.99 -15.25
C TRP A 326 10.12 34.97 -14.49
N CYS A 327 9.25 34.46 -13.62
CA CYS A 327 8.29 35.22 -12.83
C CYS A 327 8.73 35.46 -11.38
N LEU A 328 9.72 34.70 -10.89
CA LEU A 328 10.26 34.82 -9.53
C LEU A 328 11.49 35.74 -9.47
N HIS A 329 11.70 36.37 -8.33
CA HIS A 329 12.86 37.22 -8.09
C HIS A 329 13.98 36.44 -7.40
N SER A 330 15.17 36.43 -8.01
CA SER A 330 16.41 35.94 -7.39
C SER A 330 16.86 36.88 -6.28
N ALA A 331 16.20 36.80 -5.13
CA ALA A 331 16.51 37.63 -3.96
C ALA A 331 17.93 37.31 -3.44
N PRO A 332 18.77 38.33 -3.19
CA PRO A 332 20.04 38.15 -2.49
C PRO A 332 19.75 37.85 -1.01
N LEU A 333 19.69 36.57 -0.67
CA LEU A 333 19.42 36.10 0.69
C LEU A 333 20.73 36.00 1.47
N ILE A 334 20.72 36.55 2.69
CA ILE A 334 21.88 36.85 3.56
C ILE A 334 22.66 38.10 3.10
N PRO A 335 22.50 39.26 3.77
CA PRO A 335 23.51 40.31 3.78
C PRO A 335 24.81 39.76 4.35
N ALA A 336 25.96 40.14 3.79
CA ALA A 336 27.26 39.74 4.36
C ALA A 336 27.32 40.12 5.85
N ALA A 337 27.57 39.14 6.71
CA ALA A 337 27.61 39.36 8.15
C ALA A 337 28.85 40.19 8.52
N ASP A 338 28.65 41.46 8.86
CA ASP A 338 29.70 42.30 9.43
C ASP A 338 30.30 41.59 10.66
N SER A 339 31.62 41.48 10.68
CA SER A 339 32.38 40.49 11.47
C SER A 339 32.54 40.84 12.96
N SER A 340 31.52 41.47 13.57
CA SER A 340 31.61 42.09 14.90
C SER A 340 30.38 41.94 15.83
N ALA A 341 29.33 41.20 15.44
CA ALA A 341 28.13 41.01 16.27
C ALA A 341 27.98 39.59 16.83
N THR A 342 27.62 39.48 18.12
CA THR A 342 27.38 38.20 18.83
C THR A 342 25.96 37.65 18.57
N PRO A 343 25.78 36.31 18.51
CA PRO A 343 24.50 35.70 18.14
C PRO A 343 23.55 35.56 19.34
N GLU A 344 22.78 36.61 19.64
CA GLU A 344 21.54 36.47 20.41
C GLU A 344 20.31 36.55 19.49
N THR A 345 19.29 35.79 19.88
CA THR A 345 17.96 35.60 19.26
C THR A 345 17.46 36.66 18.27
N ASN A 346 17.07 36.23 17.06
CA ASN A 346 15.65 36.24 16.65
C ASN A 346 15.35 35.59 15.30
N THR A 347 14.08 35.23 15.09
CA THR A 347 13.49 34.87 13.79
C THR A 347 13.27 36.11 12.93
N VAL A 348 13.82 36.15 11.71
CA VAL A 348 13.69 37.31 10.81
C VAL A 348 12.82 36.96 9.60
N TRP A 349 11.50 37.08 9.78
CA TRP A 349 10.48 37.08 8.70
C TRP A 349 9.33 38.06 9.00
N CYS A 350 9.64 39.19 9.66
CA CYS A 350 8.72 40.34 9.89
C CYS A 350 9.55 41.60 10.19
N ALA A 351 10.03 42.29 9.14
CA ALA A 351 11.00 43.39 9.30
C ALA A 351 10.87 44.57 8.30
N GLU A 352 9.72 44.73 7.63
CA GLU A 352 9.42 45.97 6.87
C GLU A 352 8.32 46.81 7.58
N GLU A 353 7.20 46.22 7.99
CA GLU A 353 6.09 46.95 8.66
C GLU A 353 6.46 47.54 10.05
N ALA A 354 7.43 46.96 10.74
CA ALA A 354 7.87 47.45 12.06
C ALA A 354 8.60 48.81 11.99
N ALA A 355 9.18 49.16 10.84
CA ALA A 355 9.99 50.38 10.69
C ALA A 355 9.15 51.66 10.74
N GLU A 356 7.98 51.68 10.09
CA GLU A 356 7.06 52.84 10.15
C GLU A 356 6.45 53.00 11.55
N ALA A 357 6.14 51.90 12.24
CA ALA A 357 5.57 51.93 13.58
C ALA A 357 6.49 52.55 14.64
N VAL A 358 7.81 52.43 14.48
CA VAL A 358 8.81 53.03 15.39
C VAL A 358 9.03 54.52 15.10
N SER A 359 8.99 54.93 13.83
CA SER A 359 9.16 56.33 13.40
C SER A 359 8.12 57.29 14.01
N LEU A 360 6.90 56.78 14.29
CA LEU A 360 5.79 57.56 14.82
C LEU A 360 5.73 57.67 16.35
N LYS A 361 6.69 57.10 17.10
CA LYS A 361 6.54 56.94 18.57
C LYS A 361 7.64 57.55 19.45
N THR A 362 8.64 58.19 18.88
CA THR A 362 9.75 58.87 19.61
C THR A 362 9.59 60.39 19.70
N ARG A 363 8.33 60.87 19.82
CA ARG A 363 7.99 62.30 19.90
C ARG A 363 7.14 62.66 21.12
N ASP A 364 7.62 62.27 22.31
CA ASP A 364 7.36 62.96 23.59
C ASP A 364 8.11 62.28 24.75
N SER A 365 9.25 62.84 25.19
CA SER A 365 9.70 62.83 26.61
C SER A 365 11.06 63.53 26.81
N SER A 366 11.24 64.09 28.01
CA SER A 366 12.49 64.58 28.64
C SER A 366 13.33 65.65 27.90
N GLU A 367 13.21 66.90 28.38
CA GLU A 367 14.27 67.91 28.34
C GLU A 367 15.30 67.70 29.48
N SER A 368 16.42 68.45 29.39
CA SER A 368 17.21 69.07 30.49
C SER A 368 18.66 68.58 30.74
N LEU A 369 19.50 69.57 31.12
CA LEU A 369 20.91 69.50 31.59
C LEU A 369 21.96 69.11 30.52
N GLN A 370 22.71 70.05 29.92
CA GLN A 370 23.92 70.77 30.42
C GLN A 370 25.25 69.99 30.27
N GLU A 371 26.40 70.56 29.89
CA GLU A 371 26.74 71.83 29.19
C GLU A 371 28.23 71.81 28.73
N MET A 372 28.64 72.72 27.82
CA MET A 372 30.04 72.94 27.31
C MET A 372 30.63 71.78 26.46
N GLN A 373 31.48 71.95 25.42
CA GLN A 373 32.10 73.07 24.67
C GLN A 373 32.73 72.48 23.35
N GLN A 374 33.24 73.17 22.30
CA GLN A 374 33.41 74.58 21.90
C GLN A 374 33.47 74.72 20.34
N SER A 375 33.46 75.96 19.82
CA SER A 375 34.09 76.46 18.56
C SER A 375 34.01 75.70 17.21
N SER A 376 33.01 76.06 16.40
CA SER A 376 33.01 76.57 14.99
C SER A 376 34.34 76.78 14.19
N PRO A 377 34.34 77.01 12.84
CA PRO A 377 33.21 77.44 11.97
C PRO A 377 33.06 76.89 10.51
N LYS A 378 31.79 76.79 10.07
CA LYS A 378 31.19 77.23 8.77
C LYS A 378 31.91 77.02 7.40
N SER A 379 31.22 76.33 6.49
CA SER A 379 30.74 76.93 5.22
C SER A 379 29.34 76.35 4.89
N GLN A 380 28.31 77.21 4.92
CA GLN A 380 27.55 77.78 3.79
C GLN A 380 26.51 76.84 3.17
N ALA A 381 25.29 77.37 3.01
CA ALA A 381 24.10 76.65 2.55
C ALA A 381 23.42 77.40 1.40
N THR A 382 22.73 76.65 0.53
CA THR A 382 21.79 77.21 -0.45
C THR A 382 20.53 76.36 -0.53
N ARG A 383 19.39 77.01 -0.27
CA ARG A 383 18.00 76.57 -0.47
C ARG A 383 17.16 77.87 -0.61
N PRO A 384 15.95 77.82 -1.17
CA PRO A 384 15.46 76.98 -2.27
C PRO A 384 14.92 77.85 -3.43
N ILE A 385 14.42 77.23 -4.50
CA ILE A 385 13.41 77.85 -5.39
C ILE A 385 12.27 76.84 -5.56
N THR A 386 11.04 77.35 -5.59
CA THR A 386 9.79 76.58 -5.65
C THR A 386 9.04 76.83 -6.96
N ASP A 387 8.55 75.76 -7.57
CA ASP A 387 7.26 75.65 -8.26
C ASP A 387 6.94 74.14 -8.25
N GLN A 388 5.82 73.64 -7.72
CA GLN A 388 4.40 73.89 -7.99
C GLN A 388 3.97 73.60 -9.44
N GLY A 389 3.05 72.63 -9.57
CA GLY A 389 2.29 72.35 -10.80
C GLY A 389 2.93 71.36 -11.77
N TYR A 390 2.50 70.08 -11.68
CA TYR A 390 1.97 69.26 -12.80
C TYR A 390 1.69 67.81 -12.35
N ALA A 391 0.84 67.66 -11.33
CA ALA A 391 0.43 66.35 -10.80
C ALA A 391 -0.70 65.71 -11.64
N THR A 392 -0.45 65.40 -12.91
CA THR A 392 -1.38 64.65 -13.79
C THR A 392 -0.67 63.88 -14.90
N GLN A 393 -0.24 62.63 -14.64
CA GLN A 393 -0.38 61.44 -15.52
C GLN A 393 0.48 60.23 -15.09
N ASP A 394 1.64 60.44 -14.47
CA ASP A 394 2.59 59.32 -14.22
C ASP A 394 2.23 58.39 -13.05
N GLU A 395 1.41 58.82 -12.08
CA GLU A 395 0.95 57.92 -11.00
C GLU A 395 0.14 56.72 -11.54
N ALA A 396 -0.62 56.93 -12.62
CA ALA A 396 -1.34 55.86 -13.32
C ALA A 396 -0.42 54.84 -14.02
N ARG A 397 0.88 55.13 -14.14
CA ARG A 397 1.91 54.21 -14.69
C ARG A 397 2.75 53.52 -13.59
N LEU A 398 2.63 53.96 -12.33
CA LEU A 398 3.46 53.46 -11.23
C LEU A 398 2.91 52.19 -10.55
N TRP A 399 1.62 51.85 -10.69
CA TRP A 399 1.05 50.66 -10.03
C TRP A 399 1.69 49.34 -10.51
N TYR A 400 1.99 49.20 -11.80
CA TYR A 400 2.65 48.00 -12.34
C TYR A 400 4.10 47.84 -11.83
N ARG A 401 4.71 48.92 -11.32
CA ARG A 401 6.04 48.90 -10.66
C ARG A 401 5.97 48.58 -9.15
N ARG A 402 4.78 48.54 -8.53
CA ARG A 402 4.60 48.14 -7.12
C ARG A 402 4.45 46.63 -6.91
N LEU A 403 4.17 45.87 -7.97
CA LEU A 403 4.17 44.41 -7.93
C LEU A 403 5.61 43.88 -7.89
N ARG A 404 6.18 43.81 -6.68
CA ARG A 404 7.40 43.06 -6.39
C ARG A 404 7.20 41.62 -6.84
N SER A 405 8.08 41.13 -7.72
CA SER A 405 8.10 39.72 -8.13
C SER A 405 8.40 38.85 -6.90
N PRO A 406 7.61 37.78 -6.66
CA PRO A 406 7.71 37.01 -5.42
C PRO A 406 9.03 36.23 -5.33
N THR A 407 9.50 36.02 -4.11
CA THR A 407 10.68 35.19 -3.84
C THR A 407 10.36 33.70 -3.90
N MET A 408 11.39 32.84 -3.97
CA MET A 408 11.21 31.38 -4.01
C MET A 408 10.36 30.82 -2.84
N PRO A 409 10.60 31.21 -1.56
CA PRO A 409 9.76 30.74 -0.45
C PRO A 409 8.32 31.26 -0.53
N GLU A 410 8.11 32.52 -0.94
CA GLU A 410 6.76 33.10 -1.13
C GLU A 410 5.96 32.36 -2.20
N ALA A 411 6.58 32.06 -3.34
CA ALA A 411 5.96 31.33 -4.44
C ALA A 411 5.67 29.87 -4.06
N TRP A 412 6.57 29.23 -3.30
CA TRP A 412 6.34 27.89 -2.78
C TRP A 412 5.19 27.87 -1.78
N LEU A 413 5.14 28.81 -0.83
CA LEU A 413 4.01 28.98 0.10
C LEU A 413 2.69 29.20 -0.65
N ALA A 414 2.67 30.08 -1.64
CA ALA A 414 1.50 30.32 -2.48
C ALA A 414 1.03 29.04 -3.20
N SER A 415 1.95 28.19 -3.67
CA SER A 415 1.60 26.89 -4.29
C SER A 415 1.01 25.89 -3.28
N GLN A 416 1.47 25.89 -2.03
CA GLN A 416 0.89 25.05 -0.97
C GLN A 416 -0.52 25.52 -0.57
N VAL A 417 -0.74 26.84 -0.50
CA VAL A 417 -2.06 27.43 -0.26
C VAL A 417 -3.01 27.13 -1.42
N LEU A 418 -2.55 27.27 -2.67
CA LEU A 418 -3.32 26.91 -3.87
C LEU A 418 -3.68 25.42 -3.88
N PHE A 419 -2.74 24.53 -3.55
CA PHE A 419 -2.97 23.09 -3.44
C PHE A 419 -4.05 22.78 -2.38
N GLY A 420 -3.87 23.28 -1.16
CA GLY A 420 -4.80 23.02 -0.04
C GLY A 420 -6.20 23.56 -0.29
N THR A 421 -6.32 24.79 -0.81
CA THR A 421 -7.63 25.38 -1.17
C THR A 421 -8.28 24.66 -2.33
N SER A 422 -7.53 24.27 -3.37
CA SER A 422 -8.08 23.55 -4.52
C SER A 422 -8.65 22.19 -4.12
N LEU A 423 -7.95 21.45 -3.25
CA LEU A 423 -8.46 20.18 -2.73
C LEU A 423 -9.68 20.39 -1.82
N LEU A 424 -9.61 21.30 -0.86
CA LEU A 424 -10.68 21.53 0.13
C LEU A 424 -12.00 22.00 -0.51
N PHE A 425 -11.93 22.91 -1.48
CA PHE A 425 -13.14 23.53 -2.04
C PHE A 425 -13.70 22.85 -3.29
N PHE A 426 -12.89 22.13 -4.09
CA PHE A 426 -13.37 21.56 -5.35
C PHE A 426 -13.57 20.03 -5.34
N THR A 427 -12.87 19.25 -4.51
CA THR A 427 -12.99 17.77 -4.56
C THR A 427 -14.42 17.28 -4.31
N CYS A 428 -15.04 17.67 -3.20
CA CYS A 428 -16.42 17.26 -2.87
C CYS A 428 -17.46 17.76 -3.89
N PRO A 429 -17.47 19.05 -4.34
CA PRO A 429 -18.38 19.49 -5.39
C PRO A 429 -18.15 18.83 -6.75
N ILE A 430 -16.90 18.54 -7.16
CA ILE A 430 -16.60 17.81 -8.39
C ILE A 430 -17.19 16.40 -8.33
N TYR A 431 -16.96 15.70 -7.22
CA TYR A 431 -17.45 14.34 -7.02
C TYR A 431 -18.98 14.28 -6.96
N ALA A 432 -19.61 15.17 -6.19
CA ALA A 432 -21.07 15.22 -6.01
C ALA A 432 -21.86 15.65 -7.26
N ASN A 433 -21.22 16.34 -8.21
CA ASN A 433 -21.81 16.69 -9.51
C ASN A 433 -21.28 15.79 -10.66
N HIS A 434 -20.56 14.72 -10.33
CA HIS A 434 -19.90 13.78 -11.26
C HIS A 434 -19.14 14.48 -12.41
N SER A 435 -18.47 15.59 -12.10
CA SER A 435 -17.95 16.51 -13.11
C SER A 435 -16.58 16.10 -13.62
N VAL A 436 -16.56 15.28 -14.68
CA VAL A 436 -15.31 14.87 -15.38
C VAL A 436 -14.49 16.10 -15.82
N ASN A 437 -15.12 17.13 -16.38
CA ASN A 437 -14.42 18.36 -16.76
C ASN A 437 -13.85 19.10 -15.54
N GLY A 438 -14.57 19.09 -14.41
CA GLY A 438 -14.09 19.65 -13.15
C GLY A 438 -12.86 18.92 -12.61
N SER A 439 -12.83 17.58 -12.65
CA SER A 439 -11.69 16.79 -12.19
C SER A 439 -10.45 17.00 -13.08
N LEU A 440 -10.62 17.14 -14.39
CA LEU A 440 -9.55 17.51 -15.32
C LEU A 440 -8.96 18.90 -15.02
N VAL A 441 -9.80 19.91 -14.75
CA VAL A 441 -9.35 21.26 -14.38
C VAL A 441 -8.63 21.27 -13.02
N LEU A 442 -9.13 20.50 -12.04
CA LEU A 442 -8.44 20.34 -10.76
C LEU A 442 -7.06 19.69 -10.96
N MET A 443 -6.95 18.59 -11.70
CA MET A 443 -5.67 17.93 -11.97
C MET A 443 -4.68 18.84 -12.72
N GLY A 444 -5.14 19.65 -13.67
CA GLY A 444 -4.32 20.68 -14.30
C GLY A 444 -3.86 21.79 -13.34
N THR A 445 -4.68 22.14 -12.34
CA THR A 445 -4.32 23.13 -11.30
C THR A 445 -3.26 22.56 -10.35
N LEU A 446 -3.40 21.29 -9.95
CA LEU A 446 -2.44 20.60 -9.10
C LEU A 446 -1.07 20.42 -9.79
N GLY A 447 -1.03 20.32 -11.13
CA GLY A 447 0.23 20.26 -11.88
C GLY A 447 1.11 21.50 -11.71
N LEU A 448 0.53 22.70 -11.63
CA LEU A 448 1.29 23.92 -11.32
C LEU A 448 1.92 23.86 -9.92
N CYS A 449 1.20 23.31 -8.93
CA CYS A 449 1.71 23.14 -7.57
C CYS A 449 2.85 22.09 -7.53
N TRP A 450 2.71 21.01 -8.30
CA TRP A 450 3.72 19.95 -8.42
C TRP A 450 5.06 20.45 -8.95
N ALA A 451 5.04 21.38 -9.92
CA ALA A 451 6.25 22.02 -10.43
C ALA A 451 7.03 22.76 -9.34
N MET A 452 6.34 23.45 -8.42
CA MET A 452 6.99 24.08 -7.27
C MET A 452 7.51 23.05 -6.26
N THR A 453 6.74 22.00 -5.96
CA THR A 453 7.14 20.90 -5.05
C THR A 453 8.43 20.19 -5.52
N LEU A 454 8.63 19.99 -6.83
CA LEU A 454 9.83 19.33 -7.36
C LEU A 454 11.07 20.25 -7.49
N TRP A 455 10.89 21.57 -7.41
CA TRP A 455 11.91 22.59 -7.69
C TRP A 455 12.37 23.33 -6.43
N ALA A 456 11.45 24.05 -5.78
CA ALA A 456 11.79 25.01 -4.72
C ALA A 456 12.49 24.40 -3.50
N PRO A 457 12.09 23.22 -2.95
CA PRO A 457 12.77 22.64 -1.79
C PRO A 457 14.23 22.31 -2.07
N TYR A 458 14.52 21.78 -3.26
CA TYR A 458 15.88 21.39 -3.66
C TYR A 458 16.75 22.60 -4.00
N ALA A 459 16.16 23.66 -4.59
CA ALA A 459 16.84 24.93 -4.80
C ALA A 459 17.22 25.61 -3.46
N ILE A 460 16.25 25.71 -2.53
CA ILE A 460 16.48 26.30 -1.19
C ILE A 460 17.50 25.47 -0.40
N LEU A 461 17.40 24.13 -0.42
CA LEU A 461 18.36 23.25 0.25
C LEU A 461 19.78 23.43 -0.31
N GLY A 462 19.95 23.55 -1.63
CA GLY A 462 21.24 23.85 -2.25
C GLY A 462 21.83 25.20 -1.81
N ILE A 463 21.01 26.25 -1.75
CA ILE A 463 21.42 27.57 -1.24
C ILE A 463 21.86 27.46 0.23
N LEU A 464 21.08 26.80 1.09
CA LEU A 464 21.41 26.61 2.51
C LEU A 464 22.72 25.83 2.69
N LEU A 465 22.94 24.74 1.94
CA LEU A 465 24.15 23.93 2.03
C LEU A 465 25.42 24.68 1.59
N ASN A 466 25.31 25.67 0.70
CA ASN A 466 26.42 26.56 0.35
C ASN A 466 26.59 27.73 1.35
N SER A 467 25.57 28.04 2.17
CA SER A 467 25.59 29.20 3.08
C SER A 467 26.28 28.93 4.42
N TYR A 468 26.41 27.66 4.82
CA TYR A 468 27.01 27.27 6.10
C TYR A 468 28.45 26.74 5.92
N HIS A 469 29.42 27.63 6.12
CA HIS A 469 30.82 27.25 6.28
C HIS A 469 31.15 26.94 7.76
N PRO A 470 32.03 25.95 8.03
CA PRO A 470 32.60 25.75 9.36
C PRO A 470 33.34 26.99 9.84
N LYS A 471 33.23 27.33 11.13
CA LYS A 471 34.12 28.34 11.72
C LYS A 471 35.53 27.76 11.83
N ILE A 472 36.44 28.24 10.99
CA ILE A 472 37.88 27.99 11.17
C ILE A 472 38.26 28.52 12.55
N VAL A 473 38.63 27.63 13.47
CA VAL A 473 39.27 28.01 14.72
C VAL A 473 40.70 28.40 14.36
N SER A 474 40.93 29.71 14.20
CA SER A 474 42.27 30.25 14.06
C SER A 474 43.10 29.84 15.27
N GLU A 475 44.21 29.12 15.05
CA GLU A 475 45.22 28.93 16.09
C GLU A 475 45.65 30.31 16.62
N PRO A 476 45.84 30.47 17.93
CA PRO A 476 46.31 31.74 18.46
C PRO A 476 47.73 32.01 17.93
N GLU A 477 47.95 33.20 17.35
CA GLU A 477 49.28 33.67 16.93
C GLU A 477 50.18 33.87 18.17
N GLY A 478 50.75 32.75 18.64
CA GLY A 478 51.24 32.60 20.02
C GLY A 478 52.58 31.86 20.16
N GLY A 479 53.32 31.72 19.06
CA GLY A 479 54.77 31.53 19.01
C GLY A 479 55.43 30.41 19.81
N GLN A 480 55.87 29.35 19.11
CA GLN A 480 57.28 28.92 19.16
C GLN A 480 57.63 28.01 17.98
N ARG A 481 58.73 28.29 17.27
CA ARG A 481 59.38 27.29 16.40
C ARG A 481 59.97 26.19 17.29
N ARG A 482 59.78 24.92 16.91
CA ARG A 482 60.58 23.79 17.42
C ARG A 482 61.55 23.35 16.33
N ASP A 483 62.79 23.07 16.72
CA ASP A 483 63.85 22.65 15.80
C ASP A 483 63.71 21.19 15.36
N PRO A 484 64.06 20.84 14.10
CA PRO A 484 63.85 19.52 13.52
C PRO A 484 64.99 18.52 13.85
N THR A 485 65.58 18.58 15.04
CA THR A 485 66.82 17.84 15.37
C THR A 485 66.82 17.20 16.75
N LEU A 486 65.78 16.42 17.10
CA LEU A 486 65.80 15.58 18.32
C LEU A 486 64.86 14.36 18.31
N GLU A 487 64.71 13.67 17.17
CA GLU A 487 64.11 12.33 17.12
C GLU A 487 65.18 11.23 17.14
N SER A 488 65.59 10.83 18.35
CA SER A 488 66.21 9.52 18.60
C SER A 488 66.00 9.13 20.06
N THR A 489 65.91 7.82 20.33
CA THR A 489 65.74 7.20 21.67
C THR A 489 64.42 7.48 22.42
N VAL A 490 63.36 6.78 22.01
CA VAL A 490 62.36 6.19 22.94
C VAL A 490 62.21 4.72 22.54
N ASN A 491 62.10 3.80 23.51
CA ASN A 491 62.14 2.34 23.26
C ASN A 491 60.86 1.81 22.60
N GLU A 492 60.99 0.73 21.82
CA GLU A 492 59.86 0.02 21.21
C GLU A 492 59.10 -0.85 22.24
N ASN A 493 59.79 -1.33 23.29
CA ASN A 493 59.26 -2.31 24.25
C ASN A 493 58.13 -1.82 25.19
N GLU A 494 57.78 -0.52 25.19
CA GLU A 494 56.67 0.00 26.03
C GLU A 494 55.31 0.01 25.31
N ARG A 495 55.24 -0.37 24.02
CA ARG A 495 53.97 -0.39 23.27
C ARG A 495 53.11 -1.62 23.56
N ASP A 496 53.72 -2.77 23.79
CA ASP A 496 52.98 -4.05 23.86
C ASP A 496 52.16 -4.19 25.16
N HIS A 497 52.63 -3.62 26.28
CA HIS A 497 51.97 -3.77 27.58
C HIS A 497 50.71 -2.90 27.82
N LEU A 498 50.31 -2.09 26.84
CA LEU A 498 49.02 -1.36 26.87
C LEU A 498 47.94 -1.99 25.97
N SER A 499 48.22 -3.14 25.35
CA SER A 499 47.36 -3.73 24.30
C SER A 499 46.15 -4.54 24.79
N GLU A 500 46.13 -5.05 26.03
CA GLU A 500 45.16 -6.08 26.46
C GLU A 500 43.97 -5.60 27.31
N THR A 501 43.93 -4.35 27.80
CA THR A 501 42.85 -3.88 28.70
C THR A 501 41.98 -2.74 28.16
N GLY A 502 42.28 -2.22 26.96
CA GLY A 502 41.47 -1.21 26.28
C GLY A 502 40.64 -1.79 25.13
N GLN A 503 39.38 -2.17 25.38
CA GLN A 503 38.44 -2.51 24.29
C GLN A 503 38.19 -1.28 23.40
N SER A 504 38.89 -1.23 22.27
CA SER A 504 38.92 -0.08 21.37
C SER A 504 37.56 0.19 20.72
N ARG A 505 36.86 1.23 21.18
CA ARG A 505 35.66 1.80 20.53
C ARG A 505 36.04 2.62 19.28
N LEU A 506 36.76 2.00 18.34
CA LEU A 506 37.18 2.60 17.07
C LEU A 506 36.22 2.17 15.95
N HIS A 507 34.97 2.65 16.01
CA HIS A 507 33.92 2.28 15.07
C HIS A 507 32.93 3.43 14.80
N LEU A 508 32.99 3.98 13.58
CA LEU A 508 32.15 5.02 12.95
C LEU A 508 31.86 6.35 13.69
N ASP A 509 31.91 6.42 15.01
CA ASP A 509 31.74 7.66 15.79
C ASP A 509 32.78 8.74 15.42
N SER A 510 33.93 8.34 14.85
CA SER A 510 34.99 9.24 14.37
C SER A 510 34.80 9.74 12.92
N VAL A 511 33.66 9.49 12.28
CA VAL A 511 33.39 9.89 10.87
C VAL A 511 32.60 11.21 10.79
N VAL A 512 31.87 11.58 11.85
CA VAL A 512 31.18 12.88 11.94
C VAL A 512 32.13 13.92 12.52
N ASP A 513 33.11 14.36 11.73
CA ASP A 513 33.91 15.54 12.07
C ASP A 513 33.04 16.80 11.90
N PRO A 514 32.74 17.56 12.99
CA PRO A 514 31.89 18.75 12.92
C PRO A 514 32.54 19.93 12.19
N SER A 515 33.80 19.82 11.77
CA SER A 515 34.48 20.77 10.88
C SER A 515 34.30 20.46 9.38
N THR A 516 33.69 19.33 9.01
CA THR A 516 33.41 19.01 7.59
C THR A 516 32.33 19.96 7.03
N PRO A 517 32.55 20.63 5.87
CA PRO A 517 31.52 21.46 5.24
C PRO A 517 30.26 20.66 4.88
N LEU A 518 29.07 21.17 5.19
CA LEU A 518 27.80 20.48 4.92
C LEU A 518 27.62 20.08 3.45
N ARG A 519 28.21 20.85 2.53
CA ARG A 519 28.20 20.57 1.10
C ARG A 519 28.93 19.28 0.72
N GLU A 520 29.93 18.83 1.48
CA GLU A 520 30.64 17.58 1.20
C GLU A 520 29.81 16.36 1.57
N GLN A 521 28.96 16.49 2.59
CA GLN A 521 27.95 15.52 3.03
C GLN A 521 26.62 15.62 2.23
N ALA A 522 26.66 16.19 1.02
CA ALA A 522 25.46 16.47 0.23
C ALA A 522 24.61 15.23 -0.05
N GLY A 523 25.22 14.06 -0.29
CA GLY A 523 24.48 12.81 -0.50
C GLY A 523 23.73 12.36 0.76
N THR A 524 24.39 12.44 1.91
CA THR A 524 23.84 12.09 3.22
C THR A 524 22.67 13.01 3.61
N ILE A 525 22.83 14.32 3.43
CA ILE A 525 21.78 15.31 3.73
C ILE A 525 20.61 15.21 2.73
N MET A 526 20.88 14.89 1.46
CA MET A 526 19.84 14.54 0.48
C MET A 526 19.08 13.26 0.85
N GLY A 527 19.75 12.28 1.47
CA GLY A 527 19.12 11.10 2.05
C GLY A 527 18.16 11.43 3.20
N LEU A 528 18.58 12.30 4.12
CA LEU A 528 17.74 12.83 5.20
C LEU A 528 16.56 13.66 4.68
N HIS A 529 16.78 14.47 3.63
CA HIS A 529 15.69 15.16 2.93
C HIS A 529 14.67 14.15 2.38
N ASN A 530 15.12 13.03 1.78
CA ASN A 530 14.19 12.02 1.27
C ASN A 530 13.40 11.28 2.38
N TRP A 531 13.90 11.19 3.61
CA TRP A 531 13.08 10.72 4.74
C TRP A 531 11.89 11.64 5.00
N SER A 532 12.05 12.97 4.85
CA SER A 532 10.92 13.92 4.92
C SER A 532 9.93 13.83 3.76
N ILE A 533 10.23 13.05 2.72
CA ILE A 533 9.33 12.74 1.60
C ILE A 533 8.63 11.39 1.84
N VAL A 534 9.39 10.37 2.22
CA VAL A 534 8.95 8.97 2.23
C VAL A 534 8.32 8.50 3.55
N ILE A 535 8.72 9.04 4.71
CA ILE A 535 8.06 8.71 5.98
C ILE A 535 6.58 9.15 5.98
N PRO A 536 6.22 10.35 5.48
CA PRO A 536 4.83 10.72 5.23
C PRO A 536 4.03 9.71 4.40
N GLN A 537 4.64 9.18 3.33
CA GLN A 537 4.03 8.20 2.43
C GLN A 537 3.65 6.91 3.17
N LEU A 538 4.48 6.42 4.09
CA LEU A 538 4.15 5.26 4.93
C LEU A 538 3.01 5.57 5.90
N ILE A 539 3.06 6.73 6.58
CA ILE A 539 2.04 7.19 7.53
C ILE A 539 0.68 7.32 6.82
N THR A 540 0.62 8.03 5.70
CA THR A 540 -0.60 8.20 4.91
C THR A 540 -1.10 6.85 4.36
N SER A 541 -0.22 5.93 3.95
CA SER A 541 -0.64 4.59 3.51
C SER A 541 -1.29 3.78 4.64
N THR A 542 -0.76 3.83 5.86
CA THR A 542 -1.37 3.20 7.04
C THR A 542 -2.69 3.88 7.43
N ILE A 543 -2.74 5.21 7.44
CA ILE A 543 -3.95 5.98 7.76
C ILE A 543 -5.05 5.70 6.72
N SER A 544 -4.75 5.77 5.42
CA SER A 544 -5.69 5.43 4.35
C SER A 544 -6.14 3.98 4.42
N SER A 545 -5.28 3.03 4.81
CA SER A 545 -5.69 1.63 5.02
C SER A 545 -6.64 1.46 6.21
N LEU A 546 -6.43 2.21 7.31
CA LEU A 546 -7.33 2.22 8.46
C LEU A 546 -8.68 2.88 8.12
N PHE A 547 -8.67 4.03 7.43
CA PHE A 547 -9.89 4.67 6.94
C PHE A 547 -10.62 3.77 5.93
N LEU A 548 -9.95 3.22 4.92
CA LEU A 548 -10.55 2.30 3.96
C LEU A 548 -11.08 1.03 4.63
N ARG A 549 -10.53 0.59 5.78
CA ARG A 549 -11.09 -0.53 6.54
C ARG A 549 -12.39 -0.14 7.25
N ILE A 550 -12.37 0.94 8.02
CA ILE A 550 -13.57 1.52 8.69
C ILE A 550 -14.65 1.85 7.65
N ASP A 551 -14.23 2.33 6.47
CA ASP A 551 -15.12 2.70 5.39
C ASP A 551 -15.50 1.52 4.51
N THR A 552 -14.74 0.42 4.40
CA THR A 552 -15.30 -0.85 3.88
C THR A 552 -16.34 -1.41 4.84
N ASP A 553 -16.13 -1.35 6.16
CA ASP A 553 -17.13 -1.80 7.13
C ASP A 553 -18.41 -0.96 7.00
N ARG A 554 -18.30 0.35 6.77
CA ARG A 554 -19.45 1.24 6.50
C ARG A 554 -20.03 1.13 5.10
N PHE A 555 -19.22 0.98 4.06
CA PHE A 555 -19.63 0.91 2.65
C PHE A 555 -20.24 -0.44 2.31
N PHE A 556 -19.81 -1.53 2.95
CA PHE A 556 -20.62 -2.75 3.00
C PHE A 556 -21.95 -2.45 3.68
N LEU A 557 -21.97 -1.93 4.91
CA LEU A 557 -23.24 -1.62 5.61
C LEU A 557 -24.15 -0.60 4.90
N GLN A 558 -23.61 0.23 3.99
CA GLN A 558 -24.33 1.31 3.33
C GLN A 558 -24.69 0.99 1.87
N ASN A 559 -23.79 0.43 1.05
CA ASN A 559 -24.17 -0.04 -0.30
C ASN A 559 -25.05 -1.29 -0.23
N TYR A 560 -24.87 -2.19 0.73
CA TYR A 560 -25.81 -3.29 1.00
C TYR A 560 -27.21 -2.78 1.41
N ARG A 561 -27.32 -1.50 1.81
CA ARG A 561 -28.59 -0.81 2.10
C ARG A 561 -29.10 0.10 0.97
N LEU A 562 -28.29 0.39 -0.05
CA LEU A 562 -28.60 1.39 -1.10
C LEU A 562 -28.57 0.82 -2.53
N SER A 563 -27.83 -0.24 -2.82
CA SER A 563 -27.73 -0.80 -4.18
C SER A 563 -28.98 -1.58 -4.59
N MET A 564 -29.71 -2.16 -3.63
CA MET A 564 -30.99 -2.82 -3.86
C MET A 564 -31.87 -2.82 -2.60
N THR A 565 -33.11 -2.34 -2.74
CA THR A 565 -34.25 -2.97 -2.07
C THR A 565 -34.50 -4.31 -2.76
N GLN A 566 -33.65 -5.30 -2.44
CA GLN A 566 -33.58 -6.54 -3.22
C GLN A 566 -34.88 -7.29 -3.11
N SER A 567 -35.54 -7.57 -4.25
CA SER A 567 -36.81 -8.27 -4.22
C SER A 567 -36.61 -9.73 -3.80
N ARG A 568 -37.71 -10.40 -3.44
CA ARG A 568 -37.70 -11.85 -3.21
C ARG A 568 -37.21 -12.59 -4.45
N GLU A 569 -37.64 -12.16 -5.64
CA GLU A 569 -37.24 -12.71 -6.94
C GLU A 569 -35.73 -12.52 -7.21
N ASP A 570 -35.18 -11.32 -6.99
CA ASP A 570 -33.73 -11.05 -7.11
C ASP A 570 -32.91 -11.94 -6.15
N SER A 571 -33.41 -12.16 -4.94
CA SER A 571 -32.75 -12.98 -3.92
C SER A 571 -32.74 -14.45 -4.33
N VAL A 572 -33.85 -14.98 -4.85
CA VAL A 572 -33.94 -16.33 -5.41
C VAL A 572 -33.05 -16.49 -6.65
N TYR A 573 -33.00 -15.49 -7.53
CA TYR A 573 -32.13 -15.51 -8.70
C TYR A 573 -30.63 -15.55 -8.31
N LEU A 574 -30.20 -14.73 -7.35
CA LEU A 574 -28.83 -14.79 -6.83
C LEU A 574 -28.53 -16.10 -6.10
N ALA A 575 -29.49 -16.72 -5.42
CA ALA A 575 -29.29 -18.04 -4.83
C ALA A 575 -29.01 -19.11 -5.90
N LYS A 576 -29.79 -19.16 -6.99
CA LYS A 576 -29.55 -20.07 -8.13
C LYS A 576 -28.21 -19.79 -8.84
N LEU A 577 -27.79 -18.52 -8.92
CA LEU A 577 -26.49 -18.17 -9.47
C LEU A 577 -25.33 -18.58 -8.56
N ALA A 578 -25.50 -18.45 -7.23
CA ALA A 578 -24.51 -18.88 -6.23
C ALA A 578 -24.38 -20.42 -6.19
N GLU A 579 -25.49 -21.15 -6.34
CA GLU A 579 -25.53 -22.61 -6.50
C GLU A 579 -24.71 -23.07 -7.71
N GLN A 580 -24.97 -22.52 -8.90
CA GLN A 580 -24.22 -22.83 -10.13
C GLN A 580 -22.74 -22.44 -10.08
N ALA A 581 -22.35 -21.59 -9.13
CA ALA A 581 -20.96 -21.18 -8.88
C ALA A 581 -20.32 -21.90 -7.67
N GLU A 582 -21.01 -22.87 -7.05
CA GLU A 582 -20.61 -23.57 -5.82
C GLU A 582 -20.35 -22.65 -4.60
N ARG A 583 -20.93 -21.44 -4.60
CA ARG A 583 -20.74 -20.40 -3.58
C ARG A 583 -21.81 -20.47 -2.48
N TYR A 584 -21.96 -21.65 -1.88
CA TYR A 584 -23.06 -21.97 -0.96
C TYR A 584 -23.21 -21.03 0.24
N GLU A 585 -22.14 -20.38 0.72
CA GLU A 585 -22.21 -19.37 1.79
C GLU A 585 -23.00 -18.11 1.36
N GLU A 586 -22.89 -17.67 0.11
CA GLU A 586 -23.71 -16.58 -0.47
C GLU A 586 -25.13 -17.06 -0.85
N MET A 587 -25.27 -18.34 -1.20
CA MET A 587 -26.58 -18.97 -1.41
C MET A 587 -27.41 -18.95 -0.12
N VAL A 588 -26.79 -19.30 1.01
CA VAL A 588 -27.39 -19.19 2.35
C VAL A 588 -27.80 -17.74 2.65
N GLU A 589 -26.92 -16.76 2.43
CA GLU A 589 -27.23 -15.35 2.69
C GLU A 589 -28.47 -14.87 1.92
N ASN A 590 -28.58 -15.22 0.63
CA ASN A 590 -29.72 -14.85 -0.20
C ASN A 590 -31.00 -15.59 0.22
N MET A 591 -30.94 -16.89 0.49
CA MET A 591 -32.12 -17.66 0.93
C MET A 591 -32.62 -17.26 2.33
N LYS A 592 -31.75 -16.75 3.21
CA LYS A 592 -32.17 -16.16 4.50
C LYS A 592 -33.03 -14.92 4.31
N ARG A 593 -32.75 -14.07 3.33
CA ARG A 593 -33.55 -12.86 3.02
C ARG A 593 -34.96 -13.27 2.52
N VAL A 594 -35.03 -14.28 1.65
CA VAL A 594 -36.28 -14.90 1.19
C VAL A 594 -37.09 -15.43 2.40
N ALA A 595 -36.47 -16.26 3.24
CA ALA A 595 -37.10 -16.85 4.42
C ALA A 595 -37.57 -15.80 5.47
N SER A 596 -36.81 -14.72 5.65
CA SER A 596 -37.14 -13.64 6.61
C SER A 596 -38.34 -12.79 6.20
N SER A 597 -38.93 -13.01 5.01
CA SER A 597 -40.03 -12.22 4.46
C SER A 597 -41.42 -12.56 5.02
N ASN A 598 -41.53 -13.47 6.02
CA ASN A 598 -42.79 -13.89 6.66
C ASN A 598 -43.89 -14.32 5.67
N GLN A 599 -43.48 -15.06 4.65
CA GLN A 599 -44.33 -15.64 3.62
C GLN A 599 -43.84 -17.06 3.35
N GLU A 600 -44.75 -18.03 3.25
CA GLU A 600 -44.44 -19.44 2.98
C GLU A 600 -43.50 -19.59 1.77
N LEU A 601 -42.59 -20.58 1.81
CA LEU A 601 -41.69 -20.86 0.69
C LEU A 601 -42.35 -21.81 -0.31
N THR A 602 -42.27 -21.46 -1.58
CA THR A 602 -42.53 -22.41 -2.68
C THR A 602 -41.61 -23.62 -2.56
N VAL A 603 -41.96 -24.73 -3.23
CA VAL A 603 -41.14 -25.96 -3.19
C VAL A 603 -39.72 -25.69 -3.69
N GLU A 604 -39.55 -24.89 -4.74
CA GLU A 604 -38.23 -24.52 -5.26
C GLU A 604 -37.41 -23.70 -4.25
N GLU A 605 -38.00 -22.67 -3.63
CA GLU A 605 -37.32 -21.87 -2.60
C GLU A 605 -36.99 -22.68 -1.33
N ARG A 606 -37.87 -23.61 -0.96
CA ARG A 606 -37.66 -24.53 0.18
C ARG A 606 -36.47 -25.45 -0.07
N ASN A 607 -36.35 -25.96 -1.30
CA ASN A 607 -35.27 -26.87 -1.70
C ASN A 607 -33.95 -26.10 -1.85
N LEU A 608 -33.95 -24.90 -2.44
CA LEU A 608 -32.78 -24.00 -2.48
C LEU A 608 -32.25 -23.67 -1.07
N LEU A 609 -33.13 -23.35 -0.11
CA LEU A 609 -32.74 -23.11 1.28
C LEU A 609 -32.05 -24.34 1.90
N SER A 610 -32.57 -25.54 1.63
CA SER A 610 -32.02 -26.80 2.12
C SER A 610 -30.64 -27.10 1.49
N VAL A 611 -30.53 -27.05 0.17
CA VAL A 611 -29.27 -27.26 -0.58
C VAL A 611 -28.17 -26.30 -0.11
N ALA A 612 -28.52 -25.02 0.11
CA ALA A 612 -27.60 -24.00 0.59
C ALA A 612 -26.98 -24.37 1.95
N TYR A 613 -27.82 -24.57 2.98
CA TYR A 613 -27.33 -24.89 4.32
C TYR A 613 -26.72 -26.30 4.40
N LYS A 614 -27.20 -27.28 3.61
CA LYS A 614 -26.66 -28.65 3.53
C LYS A 614 -25.20 -28.65 3.08
N ASN A 615 -24.86 -27.91 2.02
CA ASN A 615 -23.49 -27.86 1.51
C ASN A 615 -22.55 -27.14 2.49
N VAL A 616 -22.99 -26.02 3.07
CA VAL A 616 -22.20 -25.27 4.07
C VAL A 616 -21.94 -26.11 5.33
N ILE A 617 -22.96 -26.75 5.91
CA ILE A 617 -22.77 -27.60 7.11
C ILE A 617 -22.01 -28.89 6.78
N GLY A 618 -22.21 -29.47 5.60
CA GLY A 618 -21.57 -30.70 5.16
C GLY A 618 -20.05 -30.58 5.06
N ALA A 619 -19.56 -29.50 4.44
CA ALA A 619 -18.12 -29.21 4.34
C ALA A 619 -17.46 -29.03 5.72
N ARG A 620 -18.16 -28.37 6.66
CA ARG A 620 -17.68 -28.16 8.03
C ARG A 620 -17.72 -29.46 8.86
N ARG A 621 -18.77 -30.29 8.74
CA ARG A 621 -18.88 -31.63 9.38
C ARG A 621 -17.78 -32.57 8.88
N ALA A 622 -17.50 -32.59 7.58
CA ALA A 622 -16.40 -33.37 7.00
C ALA A 622 -15.04 -32.91 7.55
N SER A 623 -14.80 -31.60 7.59
CA SER A 623 -13.58 -31.01 8.17
C SER A 623 -13.40 -31.38 9.65
N TRP A 624 -14.48 -31.30 10.45
CA TRP A 624 -14.48 -31.68 11.86
C TRP A 624 -14.13 -33.16 12.09
N ARG A 625 -14.71 -34.07 11.31
CA ARG A 625 -14.40 -35.52 11.39
C ARG A 625 -12.92 -35.80 11.10
N ILE A 626 -12.35 -35.16 10.08
CA ILE A 626 -10.93 -35.30 9.74
C ILE A 626 -10.04 -34.81 10.89
N VAL A 627 -10.30 -33.62 11.42
CA VAL A 627 -9.50 -33.04 12.52
C VAL A 627 -9.61 -33.87 13.80
N SER A 628 -10.82 -34.35 14.15
CA SER A 628 -11.05 -35.20 15.32
C SER A 628 -10.32 -36.55 15.22
N SER A 629 -10.29 -37.16 14.04
CA SER A 629 -9.53 -38.39 13.78
C SER A 629 -8.01 -38.16 13.89
N ILE A 630 -7.52 -36.99 13.48
CA ILE A 630 -6.11 -36.62 13.65
C ILE A 630 -5.77 -36.35 15.13
N GLU A 631 -6.68 -35.75 15.91
CA GLU A 631 -6.51 -35.55 17.37
C GLU A 631 -6.29 -36.88 18.08
N GLN A 632 -7.20 -37.85 17.89
CA GLN A 632 -7.08 -39.22 18.42
C GLN A 632 -5.77 -39.91 17.98
N LYS A 633 -5.34 -39.70 16.73
CA LYS A 633 -4.15 -40.32 16.14
C LYS A 633 -2.82 -39.69 16.60
N GLU A 634 -2.82 -38.47 17.13
CA GLU A 634 -1.66 -37.87 17.79
C GLU A 634 -1.69 -38.08 19.32
N GLU A 635 -2.88 -38.18 19.92
CA GLU A 635 -3.07 -38.52 21.34
C GLU A 635 -2.55 -39.94 21.65
N SER A 636 -2.92 -40.91 20.82
CA SER A 636 -2.38 -42.29 20.85
C SER A 636 -0.87 -42.42 20.60
N LYS A 637 -0.18 -41.35 20.17
CA LYS A 637 1.28 -41.27 20.06
C LYS A 637 1.95 -40.53 21.23
N GLY A 638 1.18 -39.87 22.10
CA GLY A 638 1.71 -39.03 23.18
C GLY A 638 2.24 -37.67 22.74
N ASN A 639 1.84 -37.16 21.56
CA ASN A 639 2.31 -35.87 21.03
C ASN A 639 1.54 -34.67 21.64
N GLU A 640 1.61 -34.50 22.96
CA GLU A 640 0.78 -33.55 23.74
C GLU A 640 0.70 -32.12 23.16
N ALA A 641 1.84 -31.56 22.71
CA ALA A 641 1.89 -30.21 22.16
C ALA A 641 1.14 -30.09 20.82
N GLN A 642 1.22 -31.10 19.97
CA GLN A 642 0.50 -31.18 18.71
C GLN A 642 -0.99 -31.43 18.96
N VAL A 643 -1.35 -32.33 19.88
CA VAL A 643 -2.73 -32.59 20.29
C VAL A 643 -3.40 -31.29 20.77
N GLN A 644 -2.74 -30.50 21.62
CA GLN A 644 -3.30 -29.24 22.09
C GLN A 644 -3.48 -28.20 20.96
N MET A 645 -2.62 -28.20 19.94
CA MET A 645 -2.78 -27.34 18.76
C MET A 645 -3.93 -27.80 17.85
N ILE A 646 -4.09 -29.12 17.66
CA ILE A 646 -5.20 -29.72 16.90
C ILE A 646 -6.53 -29.44 17.60
N LYS A 647 -6.57 -29.58 18.92
CA LYS A 647 -7.74 -29.34 19.77
C LYS A 647 -8.31 -27.93 19.65
N VAL A 648 -7.45 -26.90 19.72
CA VAL A 648 -7.83 -25.51 19.48
C VAL A 648 -8.40 -25.30 18.06
N TYR A 649 -7.90 -26.04 17.08
CA TYR A 649 -8.43 -25.98 15.71
C TYR A 649 -9.77 -26.71 15.56
N ARG A 650 -9.98 -27.84 16.26
CA ARG A 650 -11.29 -28.52 16.34
C ARG A 650 -12.33 -27.61 17.00
N GLU A 651 -12.02 -27.01 18.14
CA GLU A 651 -12.91 -26.11 18.89
C GLU A 651 -13.33 -24.89 18.05
N LYS A 652 -12.46 -24.41 17.14
CA LYS A 652 -12.82 -23.41 16.12
C LYS A 652 -13.85 -23.93 15.11
N ILE A 653 -13.65 -25.13 14.56
CA ILE A 653 -14.61 -25.74 13.61
C ILE A 653 -15.95 -26.05 14.30
N GLU A 654 -15.94 -26.47 15.56
CA GLU A 654 -17.16 -26.65 16.38
C GLU A 654 -17.90 -25.33 16.60
N SER A 655 -17.18 -24.22 16.76
CA SER A 655 -17.77 -22.89 16.84
C SER A 655 -18.38 -22.44 15.51
N GLU A 656 -17.72 -22.73 14.37
CA GLU A 656 -18.28 -22.50 13.02
C GLU A 656 -19.54 -23.34 12.79
N LEU A 657 -19.51 -24.63 13.14
CA LEU A 657 -20.64 -25.56 13.05
C LEU A 657 -21.84 -25.11 13.89
N ALA A 658 -21.60 -24.79 15.17
CA ALA A 658 -22.64 -24.32 16.08
C ALA A 658 -23.31 -23.05 15.54
N GLN A 659 -22.53 -22.09 15.04
CA GLN A 659 -23.07 -20.85 14.50
C GLN A 659 -23.96 -21.08 13.26
N ILE A 660 -23.63 -22.02 12.39
CA ILE A 660 -24.46 -22.38 11.23
C ILE A 660 -25.77 -23.03 11.68
N CYS A 661 -25.72 -23.97 12.63
CA CYS A 661 -26.90 -24.64 13.17
C CYS A 661 -27.84 -23.66 13.89
N GLU A 662 -27.33 -22.82 14.79
CA GLU A 662 -28.14 -21.84 15.53
C GLU A 662 -28.83 -20.84 14.59
N ASP A 663 -28.19 -20.48 13.48
CA ASP A 663 -28.72 -19.54 12.49
C ASP A 663 -29.92 -20.09 11.71
N ILE A 664 -29.85 -21.32 11.18
CA ILE A 664 -31.01 -21.95 10.52
C ILE A 664 -32.10 -22.32 11.52
N LEU A 665 -31.77 -22.80 12.72
CA LEU A 665 -32.76 -23.09 13.77
C LEU A 665 -33.56 -21.83 14.14
N LYS A 666 -32.89 -20.68 14.23
CA LYS A 666 -33.55 -19.38 14.44
C LYS A 666 -34.47 -18.99 13.28
N VAL A 667 -34.06 -19.21 12.02
CA VAL A 667 -34.91 -18.92 10.85
C VAL A 667 -36.14 -19.84 10.81
N LEU A 668 -35.96 -21.13 11.13
CA LEU A 668 -37.04 -22.11 11.23
C LEU A 668 -38.07 -21.70 12.29
N ASP A 669 -37.64 -21.40 13.52
CA ASP A 669 -38.52 -21.07 14.64
C ASP A 669 -39.16 -19.67 14.54
N THR A 670 -38.46 -18.69 13.95
CA THR A 670 -38.96 -17.31 13.85
C THR A 670 -39.88 -17.08 12.65
N HIS A 671 -39.61 -17.75 11.52
CA HIS A 671 -40.24 -17.41 10.23
C HIS A 671 -40.94 -18.60 9.55
N LEU A 672 -40.27 -19.75 9.42
CA LEU A 672 -40.73 -20.80 8.50
C LEU A 672 -41.77 -21.73 9.12
N ILE A 673 -41.53 -22.29 10.30
CA ILE A 673 -42.49 -23.16 10.99
C ILE A 673 -43.80 -22.41 11.30
N PRO A 674 -43.79 -21.13 11.77
CA PRO A 674 -45.02 -20.35 11.95
C PRO A 674 -45.79 -20.03 10.65
N SER A 675 -45.14 -20.11 9.49
CA SER A 675 -45.74 -19.79 8.17
C SER A 675 -46.16 -21.03 7.36
N ALA A 676 -45.95 -22.24 7.87
CA ALA A 676 -46.16 -23.49 7.14
C ALA A 676 -47.63 -23.94 7.14
N ALA A 677 -48.29 -23.88 5.98
CA ALA A 677 -49.71 -24.22 5.84
C ALA A 677 -49.93 -25.72 5.54
N SER A 678 -49.15 -26.29 4.62
CA SER A 678 -49.28 -27.68 4.17
C SER A 678 -48.60 -28.71 5.09
N GLY A 679 -49.04 -29.97 5.06
CA GLY A 679 -48.34 -31.09 5.71
C GLY A 679 -46.89 -31.21 5.24
N GLU A 680 -46.66 -31.19 3.92
CA GLU A 680 -45.31 -31.21 3.31
C GLU A 680 -44.36 -30.18 3.92
N SER A 681 -44.78 -28.92 4.03
CA SER A 681 -43.93 -27.83 4.54
C SER A 681 -43.65 -27.99 6.03
N LYS A 682 -44.65 -28.35 6.84
CA LYS A 682 -44.48 -28.65 8.27
C LYS A 682 -43.50 -29.81 8.47
N VAL A 683 -43.71 -30.94 7.78
CA VAL A 683 -42.84 -32.12 7.87
C VAL A 683 -41.42 -31.77 7.46
N PHE A 684 -41.24 -31.03 6.36
CA PHE A 684 -39.93 -30.59 5.88
C PHE A 684 -39.21 -29.71 6.91
N TYR A 685 -39.86 -28.68 7.44
CA TYR A 685 -39.24 -27.78 8.42
C TYR A 685 -38.99 -28.45 9.78
N HIS A 686 -39.87 -29.35 10.24
CA HIS A 686 -39.63 -30.12 11.47
C HIS A 686 -38.54 -31.19 11.28
N LYS A 687 -38.43 -31.84 10.11
CA LYS A 687 -37.28 -32.69 9.74
C LYS A 687 -35.99 -31.88 9.81
N MET A 688 -35.96 -30.73 9.11
CA MET A 688 -34.80 -29.83 9.05
C MET A 688 -34.39 -29.36 10.46
N LYS A 689 -35.35 -29.01 11.33
CA LYS A 689 -35.08 -28.68 12.73
C LYS A 689 -34.47 -29.86 13.51
N GLY A 690 -34.96 -31.08 13.28
CA GLY A 690 -34.37 -32.31 13.81
C GLY A 690 -32.93 -32.51 13.35
N ASP A 691 -32.66 -32.31 12.06
CA ASP A 691 -31.31 -32.43 11.47
C ASP A 691 -30.30 -31.46 12.09
N TYR A 692 -30.61 -30.16 12.20
CA TYR A 692 -29.66 -29.20 12.78
C TYR A 692 -29.48 -29.35 14.30
N HIS A 693 -30.49 -29.82 15.03
CA HIS A 693 -30.31 -30.23 16.44
C HIS A 693 -29.49 -31.53 16.57
N ARG A 694 -29.63 -32.49 15.64
CA ARG A 694 -28.76 -33.67 15.55
C ARG A 694 -27.31 -33.28 15.27
N TYR A 695 -27.06 -32.36 14.34
CA TYR A 695 -25.70 -31.91 14.03
C TYR A 695 -25.03 -31.22 15.24
N LEU A 696 -25.77 -30.47 16.06
CA LEU A 696 -25.29 -29.97 17.35
C LEU A 696 -24.96 -31.13 18.32
N ALA A 697 -25.80 -32.17 18.38
CA ALA A 697 -25.58 -33.33 19.23
C ALA A 697 -24.39 -34.23 18.81
N GLU A 698 -23.92 -34.16 17.56
CA GLU A 698 -22.74 -34.92 17.09
C GLU A 698 -21.47 -34.56 17.87
N PHE A 699 -21.18 -33.26 18.01
CA PHE A 699 -19.95 -32.74 18.61
C PHE A 699 -20.12 -32.16 20.02
N ALA A 700 -21.36 -31.83 20.45
CA ALA A 700 -21.60 -31.36 21.81
C ALA A 700 -21.28 -32.43 22.86
N THR A 701 -20.91 -31.98 24.06
CA THR A 701 -20.57 -32.80 25.22
C THR A 701 -21.40 -32.42 26.45
N GLY A 702 -21.51 -33.33 27.43
CA GLY A 702 -22.27 -33.12 28.65
C GLY A 702 -23.74 -32.75 28.42
N ASP A 703 -24.27 -31.85 29.25
CA ASP A 703 -25.68 -31.43 29.20
C ASP A 703 -26.08 -30.81 27.85
N LYS A 704 -25.15 -30.14 27.16
CA LYS A 704 -25.41 -29.57 25.82
C LYS A 704 -25.73 -30.64 24.77
N ARG A 705 -25.08 -31.81 24.86
CA ARG A 705 -25.38 -32.95 23.97
C ARG A 705 -26.79 -33.45 24.22
N LYS A 706 -27.16 -33.57 25.49
CA LYS A 706 -28.49 -34.06 25.89
C LYS A 706 -29.60 -33.10 25.45
N ASP A 707 -29.48 -31.81 25.76
CA ASP A 707 -30.43 -30.77 25.34
C ASP A 707 -30.62 -30.73 23.81
N SER A 708 -29.53 -30.87 23.05
CA SER A 708 -29.58 -30.95 21.58
C SER A 708 -30.26 -32.23 21.08
N ALA A 709 -29.98 -33.38 21.70
CA ALA A 709 -30.60 -34.66 21.35
C ALA A 709 -32.10 -34.70 21.71
N ASP A 710 -32.50 -34.19 22.88
CA ASP A 710 -33.89 -34.14 23.31
C ASP A 710 -34.73 -33.25 22.36
N LYS A 711 -34.20 -32.09 21.93
CA LYS A 711 -34.83 -31.20 20.93
C LYS A 711 -34.89 -31.80 19.52
N SER A 712 -33.88 -32.57 19.13
CA SER A 712 -33.87 -33.34 17.88
C SER A 712 -34.98 -34.40 17.88
N LEU A 713 -35.10 -35.16 18.98
CA LEU A 713 -36.15 -36.18 19.17
C LEU A 713 -37.55 -35.57 19.17
N GLU A 714 -37.76 -34.41 19.79
CA GLU A 714 -39.02 -33.66 19.76
C GLU A 714 -39.37 -33.23 18.33
N SER A 715 -38.40 -32.66 17.61
CA SER A 715 -38.60 -32.16 16.24
C SER A 715 -38.92 -33.28 15.24
N TYR A 716 -38.21 -34.41 15.29
CA TYR A 716 -38.50 -35.56 14.44
C TYR A 716 -39.85 -36.23 14.77
N LYS A 717 -40.29 -36.24 16.04
CA LYS A 717 -41.64 -36.71 16.40
C LYS A 717 -42.72 -35.81 15.81
N ALA A 718 -42.60 -34.49 15.97
CA ALA A 718 -43.53 -33.53 15.38
C ALA A 718 -43.61 -33.67 13.84
N ALA A 719 -42.48 -33.92 13.18
CA ALA A 719 -42.46 -34.26 11.75
C ALA A 719 -43.18 -35.60 11.46
N SER A 720 -42.95 -36.63 12.27
CA SER A 720 -43.51 -37.98 12.07
C SER A 720 -45.02 -38.05 12.27
N ASP A 721 -45.56 -37.35 13.27
CA ASP A 721 -47.00 -37.34 13.57
C ASP A 721 -47.80 -36.69 12.41
N VAL A 722 -47.24 -35.64 11.79
CA VAL A 722 -47.80 -35.04 10.57
C VAL A 722 -47.54 -35.90 9.34
N ALA A 723 -46.35 -36.48 9.18
CA ALA A 723 -46.01 -37.30 7.99
C ALA A 723 -46.85 -38.58 7.89
N VAL A 724 -47.19 -39.21 9.01
CA VAL A 724 -48.04 -40.41 9.04
C VAL A 724 -49.51 -40.09 8.67
N THR A 725 -49.95 -38.84 8.87
CA THR A 725 -51.35 -38.42 8.69
C THR A 725 -51.61 -37.61 7.41
N GLU A 726 -50.65 -36.82 6.92
CA GLU A 726 -50.80 -35.97 5.72
C GLU A 726 -50.04 -36.48 4.48
N LEU A 727 -49.09 -37.45 4.58
CA LEU A 727 -48.27 -37.92 3.45
C LEU A 727 -48.36 -39.45 3.23
N PRO A 728 -48.45 -39.97 1.98
CA PRO A 728 -48.44 -41.41 1.71
C PRO A 728 -47.06 -42.05 2.03
N PRO A 729 -47.00 -43.36 2.36
CA PRO A 729 -45.76 -44.09 2.70
C PRO A 729 -44.60 -43.90 1.70
N THR A 730 -44.92 -43.82 0.41
CA THR A 730 -43.98 -43.63 -0.70
C THR A 730 -43.48 -42.19 -0.87
N HIS A 731 -44.03 -41.20 -0.16
CA HIS A 731 -43.68 -39.79 -0.35
C HIS A 731 -42.21 -39.53 0.00
N PRO A 732 -41.41 -38.90 -0.89
CA PRO A 732 -39.98 -38.70 -0.64
C PRO A 732 -39.64 -37.97 0.67
N ILE A 733 -40.31 -36.86 1.00
CA ILE A 733 -40.18 -36.20 2.32
C ILE A 733 -40.41 -37.17 3.51
N ARG A 734 -41.40 -38.08 3.44
CA ARG A 734 -41.69 -39.05 4.51
C ARG A 734 -40.62 -40.14 4.60
N LEU A 735 -40.12 -40.63 3.46
CA LEU A 735 -38.99 -41.56 3.39
C LEU A 735 -37.70 -40.93 3.92
N GLY A 736 -37.40 -39.69 3.53
CA GLY A 736 -36.23 -38.93 3.98
C GLY A 736 -36.28 -38.56 5.47
N LEU A 737 -37.48 -38.33 6.02
CA LEU A 737 -37.68 -38.23 7.47
C LEU A 737 -37.36 -39.55 8.17
N ALA A 738 -37.90 -40.67 7.69
CA ALA A 738 -37.64 -41.98 8.29
C ALA A 738 -36.14 -42.36 8.22
N LEU A 739 -35.47 -42.01 7.12
CA LEU A 739 -34.02 -42.17 6.97
C LEU A 739 -33.27 -41.40 8.06
N ASN A 740 -33.37 -40.07 8.11
CA ASN A 740 -32.60 -39.27 9.06
C ASN A 740 -33.00 -39.54 10.53
N PHE A 741 -34.27 -39.88 10.80
CA PHE A 741 -34.71 -40.23 12.15
C PHE A 741 -34.21 -41.61 12.60
N SER A 742 -34.06 -42.58 11.69
CA SER A 742 -33.42 -43.87 11.99
C SER A 742 -31.91 -43.69 12.26
N VAL A 743 -31.21 -42.87 11.46
CA VAL A 743 -29.81 -42.48 11.70
C VAL A 743 -29.65 -41.80 13.07
N PHE A 744 -30.57 -40.93 13.45
CA PHE A 744 -30.60 -40.30 14.78
C PHE A 744 -30.74 -41.32 15.93
N TYR A 745 -31.62 -42.32 15.79
CA TYR A 745 -31.73 -43.40 16.78
C TYR A 745 -30.46 -44.24 16.89
N TYR A 746 -29.73 -44.46 15.78
CA TYR A 746 -28.46 -45.18 15.77
C TYR A 746 -27.31 -44.34 16.36
N GLU A 747 -26.96 -43.24 15.70
CA GLU A 747 -25.72 -42.48 15.97
C GLU A 747 -25.78 -41.57 17.21
N ILE A 748 -26.97 -41.05 17.58
CA ILE A 748 -27.10 -40.09 18.70
C ILE A 748 -27.67 -40.75 19.96
N LEU A 749 -28.75 -41.52 19.82
CA LEU A 749 -29.43 -42.19 20.95
C LEU A 749 -28.94 -43.61 21.23
N ASN A 750 -27.97 -44.13 20.48
CA ASN A 750 -27.39 -45.47 20.66
C ASN A 750 -28.45 -46.57 20.87
N SER A 751 -29.49 -46.53 20.04
CA SER A 751 -30.70 -47.35 20.14
C SER A 751 -30.91 -48.15 18.84
N PRO A 752 -29.99 -49.06 18.47
CA PRO A 752 -29.94 -49.70 17.15
C PRO A 752 -31.23 -50.46 16.81
N ASP A 753 -31.84 -51.17 17.77
CA ASP A 753 -33.11 -51.89 17.55
C ASP A 753 -34.23 -50.98 17.03
N ARG A 754 -34.29 -49.74 17.54
CA ARG A 754 -35.28 -48.74 17.11
C ARG A 754 -34.94 -48.14 15.75
N ALA A 755 -33.66 -47.93 15.47
CA ALA A 755 -33.21 -47.48 14.15
C ALA A 755 -33.56 -48.50 13.07
N CYS A 756 -33.21 -49.78 13.29
CA CYS A 756 -33.52 -50.88 12.40
C CYS A 756 -35.03 -51.11 12.25
N HIS A 757 -35.81 -51.06 13.34
CA HIS A 757 -37.28 -51.17 13.25
C HIS A 757 -37.90 -50.02 12.44
N LEU A 758 -37.48 -48.77 12.67
CA LEU A 758 -38.03 -47.60 11.97
C LEU A 758 -37.66 -47.61 10.48
N ALA A 759 -36.39 -47.86 10.16
CA ALA A 759 -35.93 -47.91 8.78
C ALA A 759 -36.58 -49.08 8.01
N LYS A 760 -36.70 -50.25 8.64
CA LYS A 760 -37.38 -51.41 8.03
C LYS A 760 -38.86 -51.14 7.82
N GLN A 761 -39.56 -50.61 8.83
CA GLN A 761 -40.99 -50.31 8.68
C GLN A 761 -41.24 -49.33 7.53
N ALA A 762 -40.49 -48.23 7.44
CA ALA A 762 -40.64 -47.29 6.33
C ALA A 762 -40.33 -47.89 4.94
N PHE A 763 -39.38 -48.84 4.88
CA PHE A 763 -39.04 -49.57 3.66
C PHE A 763 -40.14 -50.56 3.25
N ASP A 764 -40.63 -51.37 4.20
CA ASP A 764 -41.70 -52.36 3.98
C ASP A 764 -43.04 -51.66 3.64
N ASP A 765 -43.40 -50.59 4.36
CA ASP A 765 -44.61 -49.78 4.11
C ASP A 765 -44.56 -49.16 2.70
N ALA A 766 -43.40 -48.68 2.24
CA ALA A 766 -43.27 -48.06 0.92
C ALA A 766 -43.21 -49.09 -0.22
N ILE A 767 -42.67 -50.29 0.00
CA ILE A 767 -42.76 -51.40 -0.98
C ILE A 767 -44.21 -51.76 -1.26
N ALA A 768 -45.08 -51.75 -0.25
CA ALA A 768 -46.48 -52.15 -0.39
C ALA A 768 -47.31 -51.25 -1.35
N GLU A 769 -46.87 -50.01 -1.58
CA GLU A 769 -47.55 -49.04 -2.45
C GLU A 769 -46.71 -48.62 -3.67
N LEU A 770 -45.50 -49.16 -3.85
CA LEU A 770 -44.52 -48.72 -4.86
C LEU A 770 -45.04 -48.82 -6.31
N ASP A 771 -45.80 -49.88 -6.62
CA ASP A 771 -46.40 -50.13 -7.93
C ASP A 771 -47.49 -49.11 -8.33
N THR A 772 -47.87 -48.19 -7.43
CA THR A 772 -48.88 -47.14 -7.69
C THR A 772 -48.29 -45.83 -8.22
N LEU A 773 -46.96 -45.69 -8.23
CA LEU A 773 -46.27 -44.43 -8.57
C LEU A 773 -46.13 -44.18 -10.08
N SER A 774 -46.11 -42.91 -10.46
CA SER A 774 -45.62 -42.43 -11.76
C SER A 774 -44.11 -42.61 -11.91
N GLU A 775 -43.63 -42.79 -13.15
CA GLU A 775 -42.20 -43.08 -13.47
C GLU A 775 -41.20 -42.01 -12.99
N GLU A 776 -41.66 -40.79 -12.74
CA GLU A 776 -40.89 -39.70 -12.14
C GLU A 776 -40.71 -39.96 -10.63
N SER A 777 -41.80 -39.85 -9.86
CA SER A 777 -41.84 -40.10 -8.41
C SER A 777 -41.29 -41.48 -7.99
N TYR A 778 -41.41 -42.50 -8.83
CA TYR A 778 -40.83 -43.82 -8.61
C TYR A 778 -39.29 -43.75 -8.45
N LYS A 779 -38.60 -42.92 -9.25
CA LYS A 779 -37.13 -42.79 -9.18
C LYS A 779 -36.71 -42.12 -7.87
N ASP A 780 -37.45 -41.10 -7.47
CA ASP A 780 -37.19 -40.34 -6.24
C ASP A 780 -37.40 -41.23 -5.00
N SER A 781 -38.55 -41.89 -4.90
CA SER A 781 -38.87 -42.83 -3.82
C SER A 781 -37.86 -43.99 -3.76
N THR A 782 -37.51 -44.60 -4.90
CA THR A 782 -36.56 -45.73 -4.91
C THR A 782 -35.13 -45.34 -4.56
N LEU A 783 -34.70 -44.10 -4.84
CA LEU A 783 -33.39 -43.61 -4.41
C LEU A 783 -33.29 -43.55 -2.87
N ILE A 784 -34.35 -43.10 -2.17
CA ILE A 784 -34.35 -43.00 -0.71
C ILE A 784 -34.52 -44.39 -0.07
N MET A 785 -35.39 -45.24 -0.64
CA MET A 785 -35.55 -46.64 -0.19
C MET A 785 -34.25 -47.44 -0.32
N GLN A 786 -33.44 -47.18 -1.36
CA GLN A 786 -32.12 -47.78 -1.51
C GLN A 786 -31.19 -47.45 -0.32
N LEU A 787 -31.23 -46.22 0.21
CA LEU A 787 -30.37 -45.80 1.32
C LEU A 787 -30.88 -46.33 2.68
N LEU A 788 -32.20 -46.44 2.85
CA LEU A 788 -32.80 -47.18 3.98
C LEU A 788 -32.30 -48.63 4.00
N ARG A 789 -32.28 -49.30 2.83
CA ARG A 789 -31.77 -50.67 2.69
C ARG A 789 -30.27 -50.77 2.99
N ASP A 790 -29.47 -49.82 2.50
CA ASP A 790 -28.02 -49.85 2.68
C ASP A 790 -27.63 -49.60 4.15
N ASN A 791 -28.34 -48.71 4.86
CA ASN A 791 -28.23 -48.54 6.31
C ASN A 791 -28.63 -49.81 7.07
N LEU A 792 -29.77 -50.42 6.73
CA LEU A 792 -30.23 -51.68 7.35
C LEU A 792 -29.19 -52.81 7.18
N THR A 793 -28.57 -52.92 6.01
CA THR A 793 -27.50 -53.89 5.74
C THR A 793 -26.30 -53.63 6.66
N LEU A 794 -25.81 -52.38 6.72
CA LEU A 794 -24.66 -51.98 7.53
C LEU A 794 -24.89 -52.26 9.03
N TRP A 795 -26.01 -51.78 9.58
CA TRP A 795 -26.35 -51.94 11.00
C TRP A 795 -26.59 -53.40 11.38
N THR A 796 -27.13 -54.21 10.46
CA THR A 796 -27.31 -55.66 10.70
C THR A 796 -25.97 -56.40 10.73
N SER A 797 -24.96 -56.00 9.94
CA SER A 797 -23.60 -56.55 10.07
C SER A 797 -22.92 -56.12 11.38
N ASP A 798 -22.99 -54.83 11.75
CA ASP A 798 -22.40 -54.31 12.98
C ASP A 798 -22.92 -55.07 14.23
N MET A 799 -24.24 -55.34 14.27
CA MET A 799 -24.86 -56.12 15.35
C MET A 799 -24.41 -57.60 15.36
N GLN A 800 -24.21 -58.23 14.19
CA GLN A 800 -23.76 -59.63 14.10
C GLN A 800 -22.29 -59.83 14.48
N ASP A 801 -21.43 -58.82 14.29
CA ASP A 801 -20.06 -58.85 14.77
C ASP A 801 -19.96 -58.59 16.29
N ALA A 802 -20.90 -57.83 16.86
CA ALA A 802 -20.99 -57.58 18.31
C ALA A 802 -21.42 -58.81 19.14
N GLU A 803 -22.13 -59.79 18.57
CA GLU A 803 -22.61 -60.99 19.27
C GLU A 803 -21.59 -62.15 19.36
N LYS A 804 -20.39 -62.01 18.76
CA LYS A 804 -19.38 -63.09 18.73
C LYS A 804 -18.65 -63.22 20.08
N PRO A 805 -18.62 -64.41 20.71
CA PRO A 805 -17.84 -64.62 21.93
C PRO A 805 -16.33 -64.46 21.69
N ALA A 806 -15.66 -63.70 22.56
CA ALA A 806 -14.22 -63.46 22.45
C ALA A 806 -13.39 -64.67 22.92
N GLU A 807 -13.11 -65.62 22.02
CA GLU A 807 -12.04 -66.59 22.22
C GLU A 807 -10.67 -65.88 22.09
N GLY A 808 -9.90 -65.86 23.18
CA GLY A 808 -8.76 -64.94 23.33
C GLY A 808 -7.38 -65.54 23.09
N SER A 809 -6.49 -64.75 22.49
CA SER A 809 -5.04 -64.81 22.72
C SER A 809 -4.36 -63.52 22.26
N ALA A 810 -3.38 -63.04 23.06
CA ALA A 810 -2.41 -61.96 22.77
C ALA A 810 -2.95 -60.62 22.19
N ALA A 811 -2.96 -59.57 23.02
CA ALA A 811 -3.34 -58.22 22.61
C ALA A 811 -2.24 -57.50 21.80
N PRO A 812 -2.58 -56.88 20.65
CA PRO A 812 -1.96 -55.65 20.17
C PRO A 812 -2.49 -54.45 20.96
N ALA A 813 -1.92 -53.25 20.75
CA ALA A 813 -2.38 -52.03 21.38
C ALA A 813 -3.80 -51.63 20.94
N THR A 814 -4.53 -50.92 21.82
CA THR A 814 -5.88 -50.42 21.58
C THR A 814 -5.89 -49.28 20.55
N GLU A 815 -6.11 -49.61 19.27
CA GLU A 815 -6.76 -48.65 18.38
C GLU A 815 -8.22 -48.51 18.83
N SER A 816 -8.62 -47.32 19.26
CA SER A 816 -10.02 -47.00 19.54
C SER A 816 -10.77 -46.82 18.22
N THR A 817 -11.14 -47.92 17.58
CA THR A 817 -11.85 -47.92 16.31
C THR A 817 -13.29 -47.41 16.46
N THR A 818 -13.46 -46.10 16.47
CA THR A 818 -14.71 -45.45 16.03
C THR A 818 -14.83 -45.61 14.51
N SER A 819 -14.97 -46.86 14.06
CA SER A 819 -15.01 -47.28 12.66
C SER A 819 -16.41 -47.74 12.22
N ALA A 820 -17.46 -47.27 12.91
CA ALA A 820 -18.77 -47.21 12.29
C ALA A 820 -18.65 -46.33 11.05
N ALA A 821 -18.80 -46.92 9.86
CA ALA A 821 -18.90 -46.14 8.64
C ALA A 821 -20.16 -45.25 8.76
N PRO A 822 -20.08 -43.94 8.43
CA PRO A 822 -21.23 -43.05 8.58
C PRO A 822 -22.38 -43.55 7.70
N ALA A 823 -23.59 -43.49 8.24
CA ALA A 823 -24.79 -43.94 7.52
C ALA A 823 -24.93 -43.22 6.15
N ALA A 824 -25.59 -43.88 5.19
CA ALA A 824 -25.69 -43.47 3.78
C ALA A 824 -26.66 -42.30 3.54
N GLU A 825 -26.51 -41.22 4.31
CA GLU A 825 -27.43 -40.10 4.39
C GLU A 825 -27.34 -39.13 3.20
N ALA A 826 -26.14 -38.95 2.63
CA ALA A 826 -25.83 -37.83 1.73
C ALA A 826 -26.72 -37.75 0.47
N LYS A 827 -27.15 -38.90 -0.08
CA LYS A 827 -27.88 -39.00 -1.36
C LYS A 827 -29.40 -38.93 -1.25
N GLY A 828 -29.97 -39.03 -0.04
CA GLY A 828 -31.43 -39.18 0.11
C GLY A 828 -32.21 -37.88 -0.11
N GLU A 829 -31.54 -36.74 0.06
CA GLU A 829 -32.19 -35.43 0.11
C GLU A 829 -32.04 -34.62 -1.19
N GLU A 830 -31.52 -35.23 -2.27
CA GLU A 830 -31.62 -34.68 -3.62
C GLU A 830 -32.93 -35.07 -4.31
N ALA A 831 -33.65 -36.05 -3.74
CA ALA A 831 -34.91 -36.60 -4.24
C ALA A 831 -36.13 -36.28 -3.34
N ALA A 832 -35.96 -35.45 -2.29
CA ALA A 832 -36.92 -35.28 -1.19
C ALA A 832 -37.70 -33.96 -1.22
#